data_AF-A0A956AXH8-F1
#
_entry.id   AF-A0A956AXH8-F1
#
_cell.length_a   1.000
_cell.length_b   1.000
_cell.length_c   1.000
_cell.angle_alpha   90.00
_cell.angle_beta   90.00
_cell.angle_gamma   90.00
#
_symmetry.space_group_name_H-M   'P 1'
#
loop_
_entity.id
_entity.type
_entity.pdbx_description
1 polymer ?
#
loop_
_entity_poly.entity_id
_entity_poly.type
_entity_poly.pdbx_seq_one_letter_code
_entity_poly.pdbx_strand_id
1 'polypeptide(L)'
;LQPGAYAFTLEDLGNNAPLPPYVFSFRLAVDVSAGGDFPGAYTLQGNDLYVLEVAEAGDFVLQTSNGQGGCNTDTRMNLYPLDAQGVRGQPVFNDDGGPGLCSRIAQALAVGRYEIEVDGFGGGAAPAYVLSVDLPGGCGDGELNAGEACDPGPDVPGDFCDAQCQLIPGCGNGVVEAGETCDDGNQADGDGCDSACTAEAFQALAGRYSATDAVGTVDAHAFTVDGAGTRVTAVLTDGQGGCAAAGVFLALTTLDGQGAPVVPPLVLANPDANGCATVDVVLDDPGAYVVGPFNQTGQPQPYALTLHVRRDIGGGGDFAGGFPASGEDLYALAVDAPRTLILETSDGQGGCPDDTRIFLYAVNPDGTRGGVVASDDDGGVGNCSLLTRDVPAGAYEIEVDGFAARAIAAYTLSVQVLLPLNPVDYCRLQFPLDAEVAVDVPFDAFGIVYEEGITDRSDAADADDALIGQAGYGPPGSDPVDNDAWTWVDGEPNPGWDAGARGEPNNDEYRAALILDAEGDYALAWRFSADGGRSWTVCDGGDGSTNGYQPADAGALTAVIPPRTPLAGELVITEIMQNPIAPIDDAVGEWVELYNAGPAPLQLQGVVLADDATAAERFIIDADLVLAQGDYLVIARAPDVQSFVPATLVWDGSLSLGNAVDGLILEDAEGNELDRVIWDNGVTFPDPNGASMQLDGRRDPGAVDNAVGGFWCEADTNYTAENFGTPGAPNTACPPPDPAAVQALLDRDCIGCHGGSGGINLENVANLVPGVTAGNSGLPAIVAGDAEASYLYAKLAGTHVALGGFGSRMPLGGAGWPAAELQVVADYINLLLPPQD
;
A
#
# COMPACT_ATOMS: atom_id res chain seq x y z
N LEU A 1 -58.92 -33.06 -41.66
CA LEU A 1 -58.56 -34.10 -42.65
C LEU A 1 -57.52 -33.51 -43.59
N GLN A 2 -56.52 -34.27 -44.06
CA GLN A 2 -55.57 -33.79 -45.09
C GLN A 2 -56.29 -33.62 -46.44
N PRO A 3 -55.84 -32.76 -47.37
CA PRO A 3 -56.47 -32.63 -48.68
C PRO A 3 -56.46 -33.96 -49.44
N GLY A 4 -57.63 -34.47 -49.85
CA GLY A 4 -57.76 -35.76 -50.53
C GLY A 4 -59.21 -36.22 -50.70
N ALA A 5 -59.43 -37.26 -51.51
CA ALA A 5 -60.75 -37.86 -51.70
C ALA A 5 -61.03 -38.88 -50.58
N TYR A 6 -62.13 -38.69 -49.85
CA TYR A 6 -62.56 -39.58 -48.78
C TYR A 6 -63.84 -40.30 -49.18
N ALA A 7 -63.91 -41.60 -48.90
CA ALA A 7 -65.12 -42.40 -49.04
C ALA A 7 -65.53 -42.93 -47.67
N PHE A 8 -66.81 -42.81 -47.32
CA PHE A 8 -67.38 -43.43 -46.13
C PHE A 8 -68.06 -44.73 -46.53
N THR A 9 -67.67 -45.85 -45.93
CA THR A 9 -68.31 -47.16 -46.11
C THR A 9 -68.92 -47.61 -44.79
N LEU A 10 -70.17 -48.07 -44.84
CA LEU A 10 -70.87 -48.70 -43.73
C LEU A 10 -70.82 -50.22 -43.91
N GLU A 11 -70.20 -50.92 -42.97
CA GLU A 11 -70.11 -52.39 -42.97
C GLU A 11 -70.74 -52.96 -41.69
N ASP A 12 -71.56 -54.01 -41.82
CA ASP A 12 -72.11 -54.76 -40.68
C ASP A 12 -71.01 -55.66 -40.10
N LEU A 13 -70.60 -55.38 -38.86
CA LEU A 13 -69.48 -56.07 -38.21
C LEU A 13 -69.84 -57.41 -37.55
N GLY A 14 -71.01 -58.02 -37.79
CA GLY A 14 -71.27 -59.26 -37.05
C GLY A 14 -72.36 -60.27 -37.39
N ASN A 15 -73.30 -60.12 -38.34
CA ASN A 15 -74.28 -61.21 -38.55
C ASN A 15 -74.74 -61.53 -39.99
N ASN A 16 -74.14 -60.94 -41.04
CA ASN A 16 -74.50 -61.22 -42.45
C ASN A 16 -76.02 -61.14 -42.73
N ALA A 17 -76.77 -60.40 -41.91
CA ALA A 17 -78.16 -60.10 -42.17
C ALA A 17 -78.19 -58.84 -43.05
N PRO A 18 -78.96 -58.81 -44.16
CA PRO A 18 -79.09 -57.59 -44.94
C PRO A 18 -79.64 -56.48 -44.02
N LEU A 19 -78.84 -55.45 -43.82
CA LEU A 19 -79.22 -54.32 -42.99
C LEU A 19 -80.52 -53.67 -43.57
N PRO A 20 -81.51 -53.29 -42.75
CA PRO A 20 -82.75 -52.66 -43.24
C PRO A 20 -82.42 -51.32 -43.91
N PRO A 21 -83.15 -50.81 -44.92
CA PRO A 21 -82.76 -49.57 -45.61
C PRO A 21 -82.54 -48.39 -44.65
N TYR A 22 -81.31 -47.87 -44.60
CA TYR A 22 -80.92 -46.65 -43.87
C TYR A 22 -80.70 -45.51 -44.85
N VAL A 23 -81.05 -44.31 -44.42
CA VAL A 23 -80.66 -43.06 -45.07
C VAL A 23 -79.45 -42.53 -44.33
N PHE A 24 -78.32 -42.44 -45.02
CA PHE A 24 -77.10 -41.85 -44.47
C PHE A 24 -76.97 -40.41 -44.96
N SER A 25 -76.85 -39.48 -44.02
CA SER A 25 -76.61 -38.06 -44.30
C SER A 25 -75.32 -37.66 -43.61
N PHE A 26 -74.39 -37.07 -44.35
CA PHE A 26 -73.18 -36.47 -43.79
C PHE A 26 -73.02 -35.05 -44.31
N ARG A 27 -72.40 -34.19 -43.50
CA ARG A 27 -72.00 -32.83 -43.88
C ARG A 27 -70.51 -32.71 -43.62
N LEU A 28 -69.80 -32.11 -44.56
CA LEU A 28 -68.38 -31.81 -44.42
C LEU A 28 -68.27 -30.30 -44.24
N ALA A 29 -67.69 -29.87 -43.11
CA ALA A 29 -67.48 -28.47 -42.79
C ALA A 29 -66.03 -28.22 -42.38
N VAL A 30 -65.52 -27.03 -42.67
CA VAL A 30 -64.20 -26.57 -42.23
C VAL A 30 -64.31 -25.96 -40.84
N ASP A 31 -63.42 -26.36 -39.93
CA ASP A 31 -63.39 -25.82 -38.57
C ASP A 31 -62.70 -24.46 -38.56
N VAL A 32 -63.42 -23.44 -38.12
CA VAL A 32 -62.97 -22.04 -38.07
C VAL A 32 -62.90 -21.50 -36.64
N SER A 33 -62.91 -22.39 -35.65
CA SER A 33 -62.97 -22.00 -34.24
C SER A 33 -61.75 -21.23 -33.73
N ALA A 34 -60.64 -21.26 -34.47
CA ALA A 34 -59.43 -20.50 -34.16
C ALA A 34 -59.47 -19.02 -34.60
N GLY A 35 -60.51 -18.60 -35.33
CA GLY A 35 -60.57 -17.26 -35.91
C GLY A 35 -59.66 -17.07 -37.12
N GLY A 36 -59.75 -15.90 -37.75
CA GLY A 36 -58.96 -15.50 -38.92
C GLY A 36 -59.67 -15.69 -40.25
N ASP A 37 -58.88 -15.69 -41.33
CA ASP A 37 -59.37 -15.69 -42.71
C ASP A 37 -59.32 -17.07 -43.37
N PHE A 38 -60.48 -17.52 -43.85
CA PHE A 38 -60.65 -18.84 -44.45
C PHE A 38 -61.07 -18.72 -45.91
N PRO A 39 -60.24 -19.16 -46.87
CA PRO A 39 -60.61 -19.12 -48.28
C PRO A 39 -61.71 -20.15 -48.59
N GLY A 40 -62.74 -19.71 -49.31
CA GLY A 40 -63.88 -20.51 -49.75
C GLY A 40 -64.14 -20.38 -51.25
N ALA A 41 -64.86 -21.35 -51.82
CA ALA A 41 -65.28 -21.34 -53.22
C ALA A 41 -66.43 -22.32 -53.46
N TYR A 42 -67.56 -21.82 -53.96
CA TYR A 42 -68.71 -22.65 -54.30
C TYR A 42 -69.20 -22.43 -55.75
N THR A 43 -69.82 -23.47 -56.30
CA THR A 43 -70.36 -23.47 -57.68
C THR A 43 -71.82 -22.99 -57.69
N LEU A 44 -72.44 -22.82 -58.88
CA LEU A 44 -73.76 -22.16 -59.09
C LEU A 44 -74.94 -22.79 -58.30
N GLN A 45 -74.75 -23.96 -57.68
CA GLN A 45 -75.74 -24.63 -56.83
C GLN A 45 -75.10 -25.27 -55.58
N GLY A 46 -73.86 -24.89 -55.25
CA GLY A 46 -73.13 -25.39 -54.10
C GLY A 46 -73.17 -24.39 -52.94
N ASN A 47 -72.89 -24.90 -51.74
CA ASN A 47 -72.66 -24.13 -50.54
C ASN A 47 -71.37 -24.62 -49.88
N ASP A 48 -70.68 -23.70 -49.20
CA ASP A 48 -69.59 -24.07 -48.31
C ASP A 48 -70.11 -24.08 -46.88
N LEU A 49 -69.65 -25.07 -46.12
CA LEU A 49 -70.00 -25.23 -44.72
C LEU A 49 -68.76 -25.04 -43.86
N TYR A 50 -68.92 -24.29 -42.78
CA TYR A 50 -67.92 -24.09 -41.75
C TYR A 50 -68.55 -24.41 -40.40
N VAL A 51 -67.72 -24.77 -39.43
CA VAL A 51 -68.14 -25.01 -38.06
C VAL A 51 -67.34 -24.15 -37.11
N LEU A 52 -68.06 -23.52 -36.18
CA LEU A 52 -67.51 -22.64 -35.16
C LEU A 52 -67.92 -23.19 -33.79
N GLU A 53 -66.94 -23.64 -33.02
CA GLU A 53 -67.08 -23.98 -31.61
C GLU A 53 -66.77 -22.77 -30.76
N VAL A 54 -67.82 -22.15 -30.22
CA VAL A 54 -67.72 -21.01 -29.32
C VAL A 54 -67.43 -21.54 -27.92
N ALA A 55 -66.17 -21.48 -27.51
CA ALA A 55 -65.72 -21.95 -26.20
C ALA A 55 -66.17 -21.00 -25.06
N GLU A 56 -66.21 -19.69 -25.34
CA GLU A 56 -66.64 -18.65 -24.40
C GLU A 56 -67.62 -17.70 -25.09
N ALA A 57 -68.67 -17.29 -24.36
CA ALA A 57 -69.68 -16.39 -24.92
C ALA A 57 -69.09 -15.00 -25.16
N GLY A 58 -69.29 -14.43 -26.34
CA GLY A 58 -68.69 -13.16 -26.73
C GLY A 58 -69.30 -12.59 -28.00
N ASP A 59 -68.85 -11.39 -28.40
CA ASP A 59 -69.26 -10.73 -29.63
C ASP A 59 -68.37 -11.19 -30.78
N PHE A 60 -68.96 -11.89 -31.75
CA PHE A 60 -68.25 -12.40 -32.92
C PHE A 60 -68.66 -11.62 -34.15
N VAL A 61 -67.70 -11.41 -35.05
CA VAL A 61 -67.96 -10.88 -36.39
C VAL A 61 -67.56 -11.93 -37.41
N LEU A 62 -68.54 -12.36 -38.21
CA LEU A 62 -68.36 -13.23 -39.35
C LEU A 62 -68.60 -12.42 -40.61
N GLN A 63 -67.65 -12.38 -41.53
CA GLN A 63 -67.77 -11.55 -42.73
C GLN A 63 -67.22 -12.26 -43.95
N THR A 64 -67.95 -12.22 -45.07
CA THR A 64 -67.39 -12.62 -46.36
C THR A 64 -66.78 -11.42 -47.08
N SER A 65 -65.70 -11.66 -47.81
CA SER A 65 -65.07 -10.65 -48.66
C SER A 65 -64.31 -11.30 -49.82
N ASN A 66 -63.67 -10.50 -50.64
CA ASN A 66 -62.72 -10.94 -51.65
C ASN A 66 -61.28 -11.13 -51.14
N GLY A 67 -61.04 -11.00 -49.82
CA GLY A 67 -59.71 -11.03 -49.20
C GLY A 67 -58.94 -9.70 -49.27
N GLN A 68 -59.54 -8.64 -49.81
CA GLN A 68 -58.98 -7.27 -49.86
C GLN A 68 -59.99 -6.23 -49.34
N GLY A 69 -60.91 -6.64 -48.47
CA GLY A 69 -61.93 -5.75 -47.91
C GLY A 69 -63.05 -5.33 -48.88
N GLY A 70 -63.15 -5.92 -50.06
CA GLY A 70 -64.21 -5.69 -51.05
C GLY A 70 -65.06 -6.94 -51.31
N CYS A 71 -65.96 -6.89 -52.30
CA CYS A 71 -66.81 -8.01 -52.67
C CYS A 71 -66.90 -8.21 -54.18
N ASN A 72 -66.63 -9.44 -54.62
CA ASN A 72 -66.56 -9.79 -56.05
C ASN A 72 -67.84 -10.51 -56.53
N THR A 73 -68.61 -11.11 -55.60
CA THR A 73 -69.80 -11.90 -55.87
C THR A 73 -70.71 -11.81 -54.66
N ASP A 74 -72.00 -11.58 -54.90
CA ASP A 74 -73.03 -11.44 -53.87
C ASP A 74 -73.20 -12.76 -53.10
N THR A 75 -72.83 -12.75 -51.83
CA THR A 75 -72.88 -13.93 -50.95
C THR A 75 -74.03 -13.79 -49.98
N ARG A 76 -74.60 -14.91 -49.56
CA ARG A 76 -75.48 -14.99 -48.40
C ARG A 76 -74.88 -15.90 -47.34
N MET A 77 -74.91 -15.45 -46.09
CA MET A 77 -74.45 -16.20 -44.93
C MET A 77 -75.60 -16.57 -44.00
N ASN A 78 -75.64 -17.83 -43.58
CA ASN A 78 -76.55 -18.35 -42.58
C ASN A 78 -75.75 -18.98 -41.44
N LEU A 79 -76.02 -18.54 -40.20
CA LEU A 79 -75.40 -19.08 -38.99
C LEU A 79 -76.45 -19.87 -38.20
N TYR A 80 -76.26 -21.19 -38.11
CA TYR A 80 -77.16 -22.10 -37.42
C TYR A 80 -76.56 -22.55 -36.08
N PRO A 81 -77.22 -22.37 -34.94
CA PRO A 81 -76.86 -23.10 -33.73
C PRO A 81 -77.14 -24.59 -33.95
N LEU A 82 -76.21 -25.46 -33.55
CA LEU A 82 -76.37 -26.90 -33.58
C LEU A 82 -76.72 -27.43 -32.19
N ASP A 83 -77.68 -28.35 -32.13
CA ASP A 83 -77.90 -29.11 -30.90
C ASP A 83 -76.82 -30.18 -30.67
N ALA A 84 -76.87 -30.86 -29.53
CA ALA A 84 -75.91 -31.90 -29.17
C ALA A 84 -75.87 -33.09 -30.14
N GLN A 85 -76.85 -33.23 -31.03
CA GLN A 85 -76.91 -34.25 -32.06
C GLN A 85 -76.49 -33.71 -33.45
N GLY A 86 -76.08 -32.45 -33.54
CA GLY A 86 -75.64 -31.80 -34.78
C GLY A 86 -76.79 -31.37 -35.68
N VAL A 87 -78.01 -31.28 -35.16
CA VAL A 87 -79.19 -30.82 -35.93
C VAL A 87 -79.26 -29.29 -35.87
N ARG A 88 -79.51 -28.66 -37.03
CA ARG A 88 -79.64 -27.19 -37.14
C ARG A 88 -80.88 -26.68 -36.43
N GLY A 89 -80.68 -25.69 -35.57
CA GLY A 89 -81.74 -24.82 -35.05
C GLY A 89 -82.16 -23.75 -36.06
N GLN A 90 -82.87 -22.72 -35.58
CA GLN A 90 -83.25 -21.58 -36.43
C GLN A 90 -82.02 -20.70 -36.74
N PRO A 91 -81.75 -20.34 -38.01
CA PRO A 91 -80.59 -19.54 -38.36
C PRO A 91 -80.76 -18.06 -38.03
N VAL A 92 -79.62 -17.41 -37.79
CA VAL A 92 -79.43 -15.98 -38.07
C VAL A 92 -78.92 -15.86 -39.50
N PHE A 93 -79.51 -15.02 -40.33
CA PHE A 93 -79.09 -14.86 -41.73
C PHE A 93 -78.79 -13.41 -42.07
N ASN A 94 -77.84 -13.20 -42.97
CA ASN A 94 -77.55 -11.91 -43.58
C ASN A 94 -77.02 -12.13 -45.01
N ASP A 95 -77.49 -11.36 -45.99
CA ASP A 95 -77.04 -11.34 -47.38
C ASP A 95 -76.19 -10.10 -47.69
N ASP A 96 -76.60 -8.88 -47.34
CA ASP A 96 -75.89 -7.64 -47.72
C ASP A 96 -75.31 -6.81 -46.54
N GLY A 97 -74.86 -7.47 -45.47
CA GLY A 97 -74.39 -6.80 -44.25
C GLY A 97 -72.93 -6.31 -44.24
N GLY A 98 -72.11 -6.76 -45.18
CA GLY A 98 -70.66 -6.57 -45.23
C GLY A 98 -70.19 -5.61 -46.33
N PRO A 99 -68.89 -5.60 -46.67
CA PRO A 99 -68.35 -4.73 -47.72
C PRO A 99 -68.98 -5.06 -49.08
N GLY A 100 -69.54 -4.07 -49.77
CA GLY A 100 -70.20 -4.28 -51.06
C GLY A 100 -71.52 -5.04 -50.94
N LEU A 101 -71.65 -6.17 -51.66
CA LEU A 101 -72.81 -7.09 -51.61
C LEU A 101 -72.47 -8.39 -50.85
N CYS A 102 -71.48 -8.35 -49.97
CA CYS A 102 -71.07 -9.54 -49.21
C CYS A 102 -71.75 -9.53 -47.83
N SER A 103 -71.82 -10.70 -47.21
CA SER A 103 -72.54 -10.89 -45.95
C SER A 103 -71.68 -10.56 -44.74
N ARG A 104 -72.30 -10.01 -43.69
CA ARG A 104 -71.68 -9.85 -42.37
C ARG A 104 -72.66 -10.13 -41.26
N ILE A 105 -72.32 -11.03 -40.35
CA ILE A 105 -73.08 -11.30 -39.14
C ILE A 105 -72.20 -10.88 -37.96
N ALA A 106 -72.59 -9.80 -37.28
CA ALA A 106 -72.02 -9.42 -36.00
C ALA A 106 -73.03 -9.76 -34.91
N GLN A 107 -72.71 -10.77 -34.09
CA GLN A 107 -73.67 -11.34 -33.14
C GLN A 107 -72.96 -11.79 -31.87
N ALA A 108 -73.55 -11.45 -30.73
CA ALA A 108 -73.21 -12.05 -29.45
C ALA A 108 -73.63 -13.54 -29.49
N LEU A 109 -72.64 -14.43 -29.47
CA LEU A 109 -72.87 -15.88 -29.48
C LEU A 109 -72.65 -16.44 -28.08
N ALA A 110 -73.53 -17.35 -27.68
CA ALA A 110 -73.37 -18.09 -26.44
C ALA A 110 -72.42 -19.27 -26.67
N VAL A 111 -71.87 -19.81 -25.57
CA VAL A 111 -71.07 -21.04 -25.63
C VAL A 111 -71.86 -22.15 -26.30
N GLY A 112 -71.29 -22.77 -27.33
CA GLY A 112 -71.97 -23.78 -28.13
C GLY A 112 -71.36 -23.98 -29.50
N ARG A 113 -71.93 -24.91 -30.26
CA ARG A 113 -71.46 -25.27 -31.59
C ARG A 113 -72.40 -24.70 -32.65
N TYR A 114 -71.83 -24.06 -33.65
CA TYR A 114 -72.57 -23.39 -34.72
C TYR A 114 -72.07 -23.85 -36.09
N GLU A 115 -72.97 -23.96 -37.06
CA GLU A 115 -72.65 -24.23 -38.46
C GLU A 115 -72.90 -22.97 -39.28
N ILE A 116 -71.88 -22.52 -39.99
CA ILE A 116 -71.97 -21.39 -40.91
C ILE A 116 -72.11 -21.98 -42.31
N GLU A 117 -73.13 -21.51 -43.02
CA GLU A 117 -73.34 -21.84 -44.42
C GLU A 117 -73.20 -20.57 -45.24
N VAL A 118 -72.31 -20.62 -46.23
CA VAL A 118 -72.13 -19.54 -47.21
C VAL A 118 -72.53 -20.06 -48.59
N ASP A 119 -73.48 -19.35 -49.21
CA ASP A 119 -73.95 -19.61 -50.57
C ASP A 119 -74.12 -18.31 -51.36
N GLY A 120 -74.53 -18.41 -52.63
CA GLY A 120 -74.73 -17.25 -53.50
C GLY A 120 -76.18 -16.75 -53.43
N PHE A 121 -76.38 -15.46 -53.17
CA PHE A 121 -77.72 -14.88 -53.23
C PHE A 121 -78.21 -14.87 -54.68
N GLY A 122 -79.38 -15.47 -54.94
CA GLY A 122 -79.92 -15.63 -56.30
C GLY A 122 -79.28 -16.73 -57.16
N GLY A 123 -78.37 -17.56 -56.61
CA GLY A 123 -77.80 -18.73 -57.30
C GLY A 123 -76.54 -18.46 -58.14
N GLY A 124 -75.82 -17.35 -57.86
CA GLY A 124 -74.49 -17.10 -58.42
C GLY A 124 -73.42 -18.06 -57.88
N ALA A 125 -72.31 -18.24 -58.59
CA ALA A 125 -71.14 -18.99 -58.09
C ALA A 125 -70.05 -18.00 -57.68
N ALA A 126 -69.44 -18.23 -56.52
CA ALA A 126 -68.25 -17.51 -56.10
C ALA A 126 -67.02 -18.40 -56.30
N PRO A 127 -66.21 -18.20 -57.37
CA PRO A 127 -65.04 -19.03 -57.63
C PRO A 127 -63.92 -18.84 -56.59
N ALA A 128 -63.95 -17.74 -55.83
CA ALA A 128 -63.14 -17.51 -54.65
C ALA A 128 -63.77 -16.38 -53.80
N TYR A 129 -63.85 -16.61 -52.49
CA TYR A 129 -64.12 -15.59 -51.46
C TYR A 129 -63.34 -15.95 -50.19
N VAL A 130 -63.32 -15.04 -49.22
CA VAL A 130 -62.72 -15.27 -47.90
C VAL A 130 -63.82 -15.09 -46.85
N LEU A 131 -63.94 -16.04 -45.93
CA LEU A 131 -64.70 -15.91 -44.70
C LEU A 131 -63.76 -15.49 -43.58
N SER A 132 -63.91 -14.27 -43.08
CA SER A 132 -63.21 -13.73 -41.91
C SER A 132 -64.02 -14.01 -40.65
N VAL A 133 -63.36 -14.54 -39.62
CA VAL A 133 -63.94 -14.86 -38.31
C VAL A 133 -63.14 -14.13 -37.24
N ASP A 134 -63.66 -12.99 -36.78
CA ASP A 134 -63.01 -12.21 -35.73
C ASP A 134 -63.48 -12.72 -34.36
N LEU A 135 -62.53 -13.23 -33.57
CA LEU A 135 -62.76 -13.64 -32.19
C LEU A 135 -62.71 -12.41 -31.27
N PRO A 136 -63.37 -12.43 -30.10
CA PRO A 136 -63.23 -11.34 -29.14
C PRO A 136 -61.79 -11.25 -28.57
N GLY A 137 -60.98 -10.30 -29.07
CA GLY A 137 -59.70 -9.80 -28.53
C GLY A 137 -58.40 -10.57 -28.89
N GLY A 138 -57.82 -10.39 -30.08
CA GLY A 138 -56.50 -10.94 -30.44
C GLY A 138 -55.79 -10.25 -31.62
N CYS A 139 -54.46 -10.51 -31.76
CA CYS A 139 -53.48 -9.97 -32.72
C CYS A 139 -54.01 -9.59 -34.12
N GLY A 140 -53.66 -8.37 -34.57
CA GLY A 140 -54.13 -7.75 -35.81
C GLY A 140 -55.34 -6.83 -35.60
N ASP A 141 -55.60 -6.39 -34.37
CA ASP A 141 -56.71 -5.50 -34.01
C ASP A 141 -56.33 -4.01 -34.05
N GLY A 142 -55.07 -3.70 -34.36
CA GLY A 142 -54.55 -2.35 -34.48
C GLY A 142 -54.15 -1.70 -33.15
N GLU A 143 -54.16 -2.43 -32.04
CA GLU A 143 -53.61 -1.98 -30.75
C GLU A 143 -52.57 -2.96 -30.21
N LEU A 144 -51.41 -2.46 -29.76
CA LEU A 144 -50.38 -3.30 -29.14
C LEU A 144 -50.84 -3.78 -27.76
N ASN A 145 -51.35 -5.01 -27.70
CA ASN A 145 -51.91 -5.61 -26.50
C ASN A 145 -50.85 -6.32 -25.63
N ALA A 146 -51.21 -6.64 -24.39
CA ALA A 146 -50.34 -7.36 -23.46
C ALA A 146 -50.06 -8.80 -23.96
N GLY A 147 -48.92 -8.99 -24.62
CA GLY A 147 -48.49 -10.27 -25.20
C GLY A 147 -47.92 -10.17 -26.63
N GLU A 148 -48.02 -9.00 -27.27
CA GLU A 148 -47.57 -8.76 -28.65
C GLU A 148 -46.23 -8.00 -28.68
N ALA A 149 -45.35 -8.32 -29.63
CA ALA A 149 -44.09 -7.58 -29.85
C ALA A 149 -44.24 -6.45 -30.88
N CYS A 150 -45.23 -6.54 -31.74
CA CYS A 150 -45.70 -5.59 -32.75
C CYS A 150 -47.15 -5.97 -33.12
N ASP A 151 -47.96 -5.09 -33.70
CA ASP A 151 -49.32 -5.44 -34.19
C ASP A 151 -49.44 -5.05 -35.68
N PRO A 152 -49.82 -5.98 -36.58
CA PRO A 152 -49.99 -5.68 -38.00
C PRO A 152 -51.29 -4.90 -38.25
N GLY A 153 -51.31 -3.63 -37.84
CA GLY A 153 -52.37 -2.68 -38.14
C GLY A 153 -52.33 -2.21 -39.61
N PRO A 154 -53.45 -1.70 -40.17
CA PRO A 154 -53.56 -1.49 -41.61
C PRO A 154 -52.81 -0.28 -42.22
N ASP A 155 -51.97 0.49 -41.48
CA ASP A 155 -51.45 1.77 -42.02
C ASP A 155 -49.98 2.14 -41.67
N VAL A 156 -49.01 1.21 -41.68
CA VAL A 156 -47.58 1.61 -41.77
C VAL A 156 -46.76 0.70 -42.70
N PRO A 157 -46.25 1.21 -43.84
CA PRO A 157 -45.23 0.51 -44.62
C PRO A 157 -43.90 0.52 -43.85
N GLY A 158 -43.48 -0.64 -43.33
CA GLY A 158 -42.16 -0.81 -42.70
C GLY A 158 -42.13 -1.53 -41.36
N ASP A 159 -43.24 -1.99 -40.78
CA ASP A 159 -43.24 -2.47 -39.38
C ASP A 159 -42.71 -3.89 -39.15
N PHE A 160 -42.08 -4.54 -40.14
CA PHE A 160 -41.45 -5.87 -40.01
C PHE A 160 -42.23 -6.86 -39.12
N CYS A 161 -43.56 -6.84 -39.11
CA CYS A 161 -44.38 -7.58 -38.15
C CYS A 161 -45.12 -8.73 -38.84
N ASP A 162 -44.94 -9.96 -38.37
CA ASP A 162 -45.63 -11.13 -38.91
C ASP A 162 -47.05 -11.30 -38.33
N ALA A 163 -47.83 -12.20 -38.93
CA ALA A 163 -49.23 -12.46 -38.54
C ALA A 163 -49.39 -13.12 -37.15
N GLN A 164 -48.29 -13.30 -36.42
CA GLN A 164 -48.26 -13.77 -35.04
C GLN A 164 -47.68 -12.70 -34.11
N CYS A 165 -47.62 -11.44 -34.57
CA CYS A 165 -47.16 -10.30 -33.80
C CYS A 165 -45.69 -10.46 -33.36
N GLN A 166 -44.81 -10.93 -34.26
CA GLN A 166 -43.35 -11.06 -34.10
C GLN A 166 -42.55 -10.28 -35.17
N LEU A 167 -41.37 -9.76 -34.81
CA LEU A 167 -40.49 -8.99 -35.71
C LEU A 167 -39.74 -9.85 -36.75
N ILE A 168 -39.60 -9.37 -37.98
CA ILE A 168 -38.96 -10.02 -39.14
C ILE A 168 -37.58 -9.38 -39.43
N PRO A 169 -36.48 -10.15 -39.56
CA PRO A 169 -35.15 -9.62 -39.86
C PRO A 169 -35.01 -8.95 -41.25
N GLY A 170 -34.29 -7.81 -41.33
CA GLY A 170 -33.94 -7.15 -42.60
C GLY A 170 -33.58 -5.65 -42.54
N CYS A 171 -32.71 -5.23 -43.46
CA CYS A 171 -32.15 -3.87 -43.56
C CYS A 171 -33.17 -2.73 -43.54
N GLY A 172 -32.95 -1.77 -42.66
CA GLY A 172 -33.79 -0.59 -42.41
C GLY A 172 -34.78 -0.76 -41.26
N ASN A 173 -34.56 -1.73 -40.36
CA ASN A 173 -35.44 -2.02 -39.22
C ASN A 173 -34.96 -1.39 -37.89
N GLY A 174 -33.83 -0.67 -37.93
CA GLY A 174 -33.21 0.01 -36.79
C GLY A 174 -32.42 -0.92 -35.87
N VAL A 175 -32.19 -2.18 -36.25
CA VAL A 175 -31.47 -3.18 -35.48
C VAL A 175 -30.41 -3.83 -36.36
N VAL A 176 -29.13 -3.61 -36.03
CA VAL A 176 -28.02 -4.23 -36.79
C VAL A 176 -27.98 -5.74 -36.56
N GLU A 177 -28.32 -6.50 -37.59
CA GLU A 177 -28.40 -7.96 -37.56
C GLU A 177 -27.20 -8.65 -38.24
N ALA A 178 -27.10 -9.97 -38.11
CA ALA A 178 -25.96 -10.74 -38.62
C ALA A 178 -25.91 -10.73 -40.17
N GLY A 179 -25.09 -9.84 -40.73
CA GLY A 179 -24.94 -9.63 -42.17
C GLY A 179 -24.95 -8.14 -42.57
N GLU A 180 -25.34 -7.27 -41.65
CA GLU A 180 -25.40 -5.82 -41.82
C GLU A 180 -24.19 -5.15 -41.16
N THR A 181 -23.72 -4.04 -41.72
CA THR A 181 -22.62 -3.25 -41.12
C THR A 181 -23.10 -1.95 -40.47
N CYS A 182 -24.34 -1.56 -40.74
CA CYS A 182 -25.12 -0.48 -40.15
C CYS A 182 -26.62 -0.77 -40.39
N ASP A 183 -27.52 -0.10 -39.68
CA ASP A 183 -28.96 -0.03 -39.96
C ASP A 183 -29.49 1.26 -39.31
N ASP A 184 -29.88 2.24 -40.12
CA ASP A 184 -30.33 3.57 -39.65
C ASP A 184 -31.86 3.72 -39.63
N GLY A 185 -32.58 2.59 -39.58
CA GLY A 185 -34.03 2.56 -39.42
C GLY A 185 -34.80 2.90 -40.70
N ASN A 186 -34.12 2.99 -41.83
CA ASN A 186 -34.75 3.08 -43.15
C ASN A 186 -33.83 2.54 -44.27
N GLN A 187 -34.19 2.73 -45.54
CA GLN A 187 -33.39 2.28 -46.71
C GLN A 187 -33.03 3.44 -47.65
N ALA A 188 -33.00 4.68 -47.16
CA ALA A 188 -32.50 5.81 -47.91
C ALA A 188 -30.98 5.73 -47.99
N ASP A 189 -30.41 6.21 -49.09
CA ASP A 189 -28.96 6.37 -49.20
C ASP A 189 -28.62 7.83 -48.83
N GLY A 190 -27.51 8.06 -48.12
CA GLY A 190 -26.95 9.38 -47.78
C GLY A 190 -27.17 9.87 -46.35
N ASP A 191 -27.83 9.08 -45.49
CA ASP A 191 -28.21 9.42 -44.11
C ASP A 191 -27.49 8.59 -43.02
N GLY A 192 -26.56 7.72 -43.42
CA GLY A 192 -25.67 7.01 -42.49
C GLY A 192 -25.48 5.53 -42.84
N CYS A 193 -26.48 4.92 -43.45
CA CYS A 193 -26.44 3.54 -43.91
C CYS A 193 -27.09 3.42 -45.29
N ASP A 194 -26.42 2.81 -46.27
CA ASP A 194 -27.05 2.65 -47.58
C ASP A 194 -28.12 1.55 -47.58
N SER A 195 -28.92 1.50 -48.65
CA SER A 195 -29.96 0.49 -48.87
C SER A 195 -29.48 -0.97 -48.93
N ALA A 196 -28.17 -1.23 -48.86
CA ALA A 196 -27.56 -2.55 -48.75
C ALA A 196 -27.00 -2.83 -47.33
N CYS A 197 -27.29 -1.96 -46.37
CA CYS A 197 -26.76 -1.98 -45.01
C CYS A 197 -25.23 -1.93 -44.95
N THR A 198 -24.64 -1.17 -45.89
CA THR A 198 -23.24 -0.79 -45.90
C THR A 198 -23.03 0.66 -45.45
N ALA A 199 -22.13 0.85 -44.49
CA ALA A 199 -21.86 2.17 -43.91
C ALA A 199 -21.25 3.13 -44.94
N GLU A 200 -21.85 4.31 -45.06
CA GLU A 200 -21.44 5.33 -46.02
C GLU A 200 -20.27 6.17 -45.47
N ALA A 201 -19.22 6.37 -46.26
CA ALA A 201 -18.00 7.01 -45.76
C ALA A 201 -18.10 8.55 -45.73
N PHE A 202 -18.18 9.15 -44.54
CA PHE A 202 -17.91 10.58 -44.31
C PHE A 202 -16.41 10.81 -44.00
N GLN A 203 -15.77 11.77 -44.68
CA GLN A 203 -14.34 12.08 -44.52
C GLN A 203 -14.10 13.10 -43.41
N ALA A 204 -13.36 12.72 -42.37
CA ALA A 204 -12.98 13.55 -41.22
C ALA A 204 -11.71 14.40 -41.46
N LEU A 205 -11.71 15.65 -40.99
CA LEU A 205 -10.50 16.47 -40.75
C LEU A 205 -10.58 17.10 -39.34
N ALA A 206 -9.48 17.02 -38.59
CA ALA A 206 -9.37 17.44 -37.18
C ALA A 206 -9.46 18.97 -36.98
N GLY A 207 -10.15 19.41 -35.91
CA GLY A 207 -9.84 20.66 -35.20
C GLY A 207 -10.89 21.79 -35.21
N ARG A 208 -12.00 21.69 -35.95
CA ARG A 208 -13.22 22.52 -35.82
C ARG A 208 -14.21 22.04 -36.88
N TYR A 209 -15.44 21.66 -36.50
CA TYR A 209 -16.51 21.52 -37.49
C TYR A 209 -16.96 22.92 -37.91
N SER A 210 -16.75 23.27 -39.17
CA SER A 210 -17.55 24.27 -39.87
C SER A 210 -18.16 23.57 -41.05
N ALA A 211 -19.34 22.97 -40.86
CA ALA A 211 -20.14 22.51 -41.97
C ALA A 211 -20.78 23.75 -42.61
N THR A 212 -20.33 24.10 -43.81
CA THR A 212 -21.05 25.08 -44.64
C THR A 212 -22.09 24.31 -45.45
N ASP A 213 -23.36 24.34 -45.05
CA ASP A 213 -24.50 24.07 -45.92
C ASP A 213 -25.36 25.35 -46.01
N ALA A 214 -26.18 25.46 -47.06
CA ALA A 214 -26.90 26.63 -47.55
C ALA A 214 -27.95 27.23 -46.58
N VAL A 215 -27.97 26.85 -45.30
CA VAL A 215 -28.85 27.43 -44.27
C VAL A 215 -28.13 27.54 -42.91
N GLY A 216 -27.07 28.35 -42.79
CA GLY A 216 -26.50 28.76 -41.50
C GLY A 216 -25.64 27.70 -40.78
N THR A 217 -24.67 28.15 -40.00
CA THR A 217 -23.63 27.31 -39.38
C THR A 217 -24.20 26.41 -38.27
N VAL A 218 -23.84 25.12 -38.30
CA VAL A 218 -24.11 24.13 -37.24
C VAL A 218 -22.90 24.10 -36.30
N ASP A 219 -23.11 24.37 -35.01
CA ASP A 219 -22.05 24.41 -33.97
C ASP A 219 -22.07 23.11 -33.13
N ALA A 220 -21.58 22.02 -33.71
CA ALA A 220 -21.25 20.80 -32.96
C ALA A 220 -19.73 20.74 -32.74
N HIS A 221 -19.30 20.45 -31.51
CA HIS A 221 -17.91 20.39 -31.12
C HIS A 221 -17.52 18.95 -30.81
N ALA A 222 -16.56 18.39 -31.54
CA ALA A 222 -15.90 17.17 -31.10
C ALA A 222 -14.61 17.47 -30.34
N PHE A 223 -14.33 16.61 -29.37
CA PHE A 223 -13.15 16.63 -28.53
C PHE A 223 -12.75 15.20 -28.20
N THR A 224 -11.48 14.98 -27.86
CA THR A 224 -10.98 13.69 -27.42
C THR A 224 -10.79 13.71 -25.91
N VAL A 225 -11.15 12.62 -25.26
CA VAL A 225 -10.86 12.36 -23.85
C VAL A 225 -9.74 11.33 -23.83
N ASP A 226 -8.58 11.71 -23.30
CA ASP A 226 -7.40 10.85 -23.28
C ASP A 226 -7.24 10.10 -21.94
N GLY A 227 -8.16 10.30 -20.98
CA GLY A 227 -8.12 9.66 -19.67
C GLY A 227 -9.37 9.92 -18.82
N ALA A 228 -9.57 9.08 -17.81
CA ALA A 228 -10.75 9.14 -16.93
C ALA A 228 -10.83 10.45 -16.12
N GLY A 229 -12.03 10.83 -15.67
CA GLY A 229 -12.26 12.04 -14.87
C GLY A 229 -12.39 13.35 -15.67
N THR A 230 -12.62 13.30 -16.99
CA THR A 230 -12.74 14.53 -17.79
C THR A 230 -14.13 15.15 -17.64
N ARG A 231 -14.24 16.36 -17.08
CA ARG A 231 -15.51 17.05 -16.87
C ARG A 231 -15.87 17.92 -18.08
N VAL A 232 -16.99 17.61 -18.70
CA VAL A 232 -17.51 18.32 -19.86
C VAL A 232 -18.69 19.16 -19.42
N THR A 233 -18.56 20.48 -19.53
CA THR A 233 -19.66 21.41 -19.31
C THR A 233 -19.98 22.16 -20.59
N ALA A 234 -21.19 21.99 -21.10
CA ALA A 234 -21.67 22.61 -22.32
C ALA A 234 -22.99 23.32 -22.04
N VAL A 235 -23.11 24.59 -22.43
CA VAL A 235 -24.31 25.39 -22.22
C VAL A 235 -24.79 25.93 -23.57
N LEU A 236 -26.06 25.66 -23.89
CA LEU A 236 -26.70 26.20 -25.08
C LEU A 236 -27.17 27.63 -24.80
N THR A 237 -26.68 28.60 -25.59
CA THR A 237 -27.05 30.02 -25.45
C THR A 237 -27.56 30.62 -26.76
N ASP A 238 -28.20 31.79 -26.70
CA ASP A 238 -28.68 32.54 -27.86
C ASP A 238 -27.59 33.40 -28.55
N GLY A 239 -26.33 33.27 -28.12
CA GLY A 239 -25.20 34.08 -28.61
C GLY A 239 -25.13 35.50 -28.03
N GLN A 240 -26.01 35.87 -27.09
CA GLN A 240 -25.96 37.11 -26.30
C GLN A 240 -25.94 36.85 -24.78
N GLY A 241 -25.80 35.58 -24.37
CA GLY A 241 -25.81 35.15 -22.97
C GLY A 241 -27.19 34.83 -22.40
N GLY A 242 -28.23 34.80 -23.25
CA GLY A 242 -29.58 34.33 -22.90
C GLY A 242 -29.82 32.86 -23.31
N CYS A 243 -30.89 32.25 -22.78
CA CYS A 243 -31.29 30.88 -23.09
C CYS A 243 -31.89 30.73 -24.51
N ALA A 244 -31.66 29.60 -25.17
CA ALA A 244 -32.19 29.30 -26.51
C ALA A 244 -33.71 29.02 -26.51
N ALA A 245 -34.33 28.96 -27.69
CA ALA A 245 -35.78 28.75 -27.83
C ALA A 245 -36.22 27.33 -27.42
N ALA A 246 -37.44 27.21 -26.89
CA ALA A 246 -38.03 25.93 -26.44
C ALA A 246 -38.05 24.88 -27.58
N GLY A 247 -37.52 23.68 -27.30
CA GLY A 247 -37.55 22.53 -28.20
C GLY A 247 -36.19 22.10 -28.80
N VAL A 248 -35.08 22.72 -28.37
CA VAL A 248 -33.71 22.33 -28.76
C VAL A 248 -33.04 21.60 -27.61
N PHE A 249 -32.48 20.43 -27.88
CA PHE A 249 -31.81 19.58 -26.91
C PHE A 249 -30.31 19.70 -27.09
N LEU A 250 -29.57 19.61 -25.99
CA LEU A 250 -28.11 19.50 -26.04
C LEU A 250 -27.76 18.03 -25.82
N ALA A 251 -27.08 17.42 -26.79
CA ALA A 251 -26.67 16.02 -26.70
C ALA A 251 -25.15 15.89 -26.70
N LEU A 252 -24.64 14.99 -25.87
CA LEU A 252 -23.25 14.53 -25.86
C LEU A 252 -23.23 13.05 -26.22
N THR A 253 -22.37 12.64 -27.14
CA THR A 253 -22.18 11.22 -27.48
C THR A 253 -20.75 10.90 -27.88
N THR A 254 -20.42 9.61 -27.96
CA THR A 254 -19.13 9.11 -28.49
C THR A 254 -19.13 9.16 -30.01
N LEU A 255 -17.95 9.27 -30.63
CA LEU A 255 -17.73 9.07 -32.05
C LEU A 255 -17.20 7.65 -32.27
N ASP A 256 -17.73 6.97 -33.29
CA ASP A 256 -17.21 5.67 -33.69
C ASP A 256 -15.83 5.79 -34.37
N GLY A 257 -15.23 4.64 -34.71
CA GLY A 257 -13.93 4.59 -35.40
C GLY A 257 -13.91 5.20 -36.80
N GLN A 258 -15.06 5.69 -37.30
CA GLN A 258 -15.24 6.35 -38.59
C GLN A 258 -15.61 7.85 -38.42
N GLY A 259 -15.78 8.33 -37.19
CA GLY A 259 -16.05 9.73 -36.87
C GLY A 259 -17.53 10.10 -36.85
N ALA A 260 -18.44 9.13 -36.79
CA ALA A 260 -19.88 9.36 -36.70
C ALA A 260 -20.39 9.31 -35.23
N PRO A 261 -21.38 10.15 -34.84
CA PRO A 261 -21.96 10.12 -33.49
C PRO A 261 -22.69 8.81 -33.21
N VAL A 262 -22.36 8.14 -32.11
CA VAL A 262 -23.04 6.91 -31.64
C VAL A 262 -24.43 7.26 -31.09
N VAL A 263 -25.44 6.47 -31.43
CA VAL A 263 -26.84 6.64 -30.97
C VAL A 263 -27.24 5.39 -30.18
N PRO A 264 -27.92 5.52 -29.01
CA PRO A 264 -28.40 6.76 -28.38
C PRO A 264 -27.29 7.61 -27.74
N PRO A 265 -27.50 8.93 -27.59
CA PRO A 265 -26.50 9.81 -26.99
C PRO A 265 -26.25 9.47 -25.52
N LEU A 266 -25.00 9.59 -25.10
CA LEU A 266 -24.56 9.36 -23.72
C LEU A 266 -25.28 10.29 -22.72
N VAL A 267 -25.50 11.55 -23.10
CA VAL A 267 -26.29 12.52 -22.33
C VAL A 267 -27.23 13.27 -23.27
N LEU A 268 -28.51 13.34 -22.90
CA LEU A 268 -29.50 14.19 -23.53
C LEU A 268 -30.05 15.19 -22.50
N ALA A 269 -29.65 16.45 -22.62
CA ALA A 269 -30.12 17.51 -21.73
C ALA A 269 -31.34 18.21 -22.34
N ASN A 270 -32.47 18.07 -21.65
CA ASN A 270 -33.70 18.80 -21.99
C ASN A 270 -33.56 20.28 -21.61
N PRO A 271 -34.06 21.20 -22.45
CA PRO A 271 -34.13 22.61 -22.08
C PRO A 271 -35.09 22.81 -20.89
N ASP A 272 -34.69 23.65 -19.94
CA ASP A 272 -35.51 24.02 -18.79
C ASP A 272 -36.70 24.92 -19.18
N ALA A 273 -37.50 25.34 -18.20
CA ALA A 273 -38.65 26.22 -18.43
C ALA A 273 -38.28 27.59 -19.04
N ASN A 274 -37.01 27.97 -18.99
CA ASN A 274 -36.48 29.21 -19.57
C ASN A 274 -35.80 28.97 -20.93
N GLY A 275 -35.74 27.73 -21.42
CA GLY A 275 -35.13 27.37 -22.70
C GLY A 275 -33.62 27.08 -22.63
N CYS A 276 -33.05 26.97 -21.44
CA CYS A 276 -31.63 26.68 -21.23
C CYS A 276 -31.40 25.16 -21.14
N ALA A 277 -30.50 24.62 -21.97
CA ALA A 277 -30.03 23.23 -21.86
C ALA A 277 -28.53 23.23 -21.46
N THR A 278 -28.20 22.47 -20.42
CA THR A 278 -26.83 22.32 -19.90
C THR A 278 -26.47 20.84 -19.82
N VAL A 279 -25.34 20.47 -20.41
CA VAL A 279 -24.69 19.18 -20.17
C VAL A 279 -23.56 19.44 -19.18
N ASP A 280 -23.54 18.69 -18.09
CA ASP A 280 -22.46 18.70 -17.11
C ASP A 280 -22.19 17.25 -16.66
N VAL A 281 -21.13 16.64 -17.20
CA VAL A 281 -20.86 15.21 -17.02
C VAL A 281 -19.36 14.94 -16.88
N VAL A 282 -19.02 13.93 -16.10
CA VAL A 282 -17.65 13.41 -16.00
C VAL A 282 -17.55 12.18 -16.90
N LEU A 283 -16.57 12.19 -17.79
CA LEU A 283 -16.28 11.11 -18.73
C LEU A 283 -15.07 10.32 -18.23
N ASP A 284 -15.29 9.03 -18.00
CA ASP A 284 -14.26 8.12 -17.48
C ASP A 284 -13.59 7.27 -18.57
N ASP A 285 -14.22 7.17 -19.74
CA ASP A 285 -13.71 6.38 -20.86
C ASP A 285 -12.89 7.25 -21.81
N PRO A 286 -11.68 6.83 -22.20
CA PRO A 286 -10.95 7.50 -23.27
C PRO A 286 -11.63 7.25 -24.61
N GLY A 287 -11.79 8.31 -25.42
CA GLY A 287 -12.51 8.23 -26.68
C GLY A 287 -12.73 9.59 -27.33
N ALA A 288 -13.21 9.59 -28.58
CA ALA A 288 -13.65 10.80 -29.25
C ALA A 288 -15.14 11.04 -28.92
N TYR A 289 -15.50 12.27 -28.57
CA TYR A 289 -16.85 12.67 -28.18
C TYR A 289 -17.30 13.85 -29.01
N VAL A 290 -18.60 14.02 -29.19
CA VAL A 290 -19.22 15.18 -29.83
C VAL A 290 -20.36 15.71 -28.99
N VAL A 291 -20.41 17.03 -28.83
CA VAL A 291 -21.50 17.75 -28.16
C VAL A 291 -22.07 18.81 -29.08
N GLY A 292 -23.39 18.84 -29.20
CA GLY A 292 -24.07 19.74 -30.12
C GLY A 292 -25.58 19.87 -29.87
N PRO A 293 -26.21 20.92 -30.42
CA PRO A 293 -27.65 21.10 -30.39
C PRO A 293 -28.38 20.22 -31.43
N PHE A 294 -29.39 19.46 -31.00
CA PHE A 294 -30.22 18.59 -31.82
C PHE A 294 -31.72 18.85 -31.62
N ASN A 295 -32.54 18.55 -32.63
CA ASN A 295 -34.01 18.58 -32.50
C ASN A 295 -34.58 17.21 -32.02
N GLN A 296 -35.90 17.12 -31.81
CA GLN A 296 -36.60 15.89 -31.35
C GLN A 296 -36.44 14.67 -32.27
N THR A 297 -35.95 14.87 -33.49
CA THR A 297 -35.71 13.83 -34.50
C THR A 297 -34.22 13.56 -34.72
N GLY A 298 -33.33 14.07 -33.85
CA GLY A 298 -31.88 13.80 -33.90
C GLY A 298 -31.11 14.59 -34.95
N GLN A 299 -31.69 15.62 -35.59
CA GLN A 299 -30.99 16.43 -36.58
C GLN A 299 -30.29 17.66 -35.95
N PRO A 300 -29.03 17.96 -36.34
CA PRO A 300 -28.28 19.12 -35.84
C PRO A 300 -29.01 20.45 -36.08
N GLN A 301 -28.94 21.39 -35.13
CA GLN A 301 -29.59 22.70 -35.24
C GLN A 301 -28.59 23.87 -35.20
N PRO A 302 -28.86 25.01 -35.87
CA PRO A 302 -27.97 26.17 -35.88
C PRO A 302 -28.19 27.07 -34.64
N TYR A 303 -27.48 26.80 -33.55
CA TYR A 303 -27.48 27.61 -32.32
C TYR A 303 -26.06 27.79 -31.79
N ALA A 304 -25.79 28.92 -31.12
CA ALA A 304 -24.49 29.20 -30.52
C ALA A 304 -24.25 28.33 -29.27
N LEU A 305 -23.21 27.50 -29.32
CA LEU A 305 -22.80 26.62 -28.23
C LEU A 305 -21.55 27.19 -27.53
N THR A 306 -21.62 27.37 -26.21
CA THR A 306 -20.42 27.60 -25.40
C THR A 306 -20.01 26.28 -24.77
N LEU A 307 -18.89 25.72 -25.23
CA LEU A 307 -18.32 24.47 -24.71
C LEU A 307 -17.08 24.75 -23.87
N HIS A 308 -17.06 24.25 -22.64
CA HIS A 308 -15.87 24.14 -21.81
C HIS A 308 -15.58 22.66 -21.55
N VAL A 309 -14.54 22.12 -22.17
CA VAL A 309 -14.01 20.79 -21.86
C VAL A 309 -12.84 20.99 -20.93
N ARG A 310 -12.93 20.47 -19.70
CA ARG A 310 -11.85 20.56 -18.73
C ARG A 310 -11.55 19.16 -18.19
N ARG A 311 -10.28 18.80 -18.11
CA ARG A 311 -9.91 17.63 -17.30
C ARG A 311 -10.01 18.03 -15.82
N ASP A 312 -10.84 17.36 -15.02
CA ASP A 312 -10.84 17.57 -13.57
C ASP A 312 -9.61 16.86 -13.00
N ILE A 313 -8.71 17.64 -12.40
CA ILE A 313 -7.44 17.13 -11.88
C ILE A 313 -7.46 16.91 -10.37
N GLY A 314 -8.61 17.07 -9.71
CA GLY A 314 -8.78 16.76 -8.30
C GLY A 314 -7.75 17.46 -7.39
N GLY A 315 -6.99 16.68 -6.62
CA GLY A 315 -5.96 17.17 -5.68
C GLY A 315 -4.58 17.44 -6.29
N GLY A 316 -4.44 17.44 -7.61
CA GLY A 316 -3.15 17.53 -8.31
C GLY A 316 -2.59 16.17 -8.76
N GLY A 317 -1.38 16.18 -9.32
CA GLY A 317 -0.73 15.00 -9.92
C GLY A 317 -0.02 15.33 -11.25
N ASP A 318 0.40 14.29 -11.96
CA ASP A 318 1.03 14.41 -13.28
C ASP A 318 0.04 14.01 -14.38
N PHE A 319 -0.14 14.89 -15.36
CA PHE A 319 -1.15 14.74 -16.41
C PHE A 319 -0.52 14.84 -17.78
N ALA A 320 -0.70 13.80 -18.60
CA ALA A 320 -0.29 13.85 -20.00
C ALA A 320 -1.26 14.72 -20.82
N GLY A 321 -0.71 15.59 -21.66
CA GLY A 321 -1.45 16.45 -22.58
C GLY A 321 -0.76 16.60 -23.93
N GLY A 322 -1.40 17.30 -24.86
CA GLY A 322 -0.89 17.55 -26.21
C GLY A 322 -1.92 18.25 -27.08
N PHE A 323 -1.49 19.29 -27.80
CA PHE A 323 -2.37 20.15 -28.59
C PHE A 323 -1.78 20.49 -29.97
N PRO A 324 -2.63 20.65 -30.99
CA PRO A 324 -2.22 21.13 -32.31
C PRO A 324 -1.81 22.62 -32.26
N ALA A 325 -1.29 23.14 -33.38
CA ALA A 325 -0.92 24.56 -33.47
C ALA A 325 -2.15 25.46 -33.24
N SER A 326 -2.01 26.49 -32.40
CA SER A 326 -3.12 27.32 -31.90
C SER A 326 -4.18 26.56 -31.08
N GLY A 327 -3.88 25.34 -30.65
CA GLY A 327 -4.68 24.59 -29.67
C GLY A 327 -4.23 24.89 -28.24
N GLU A 328 -5.09 24.53 -27.29
CA GLU A 328 -4.88 24.66 -25.85
C GLU A 328 -5.48 23.44 -25.16
N ASP A 329 -4.91 23.07 -24.01
CA ASP A 329 -5.49 22.09 -23.09
C ASP A 329 -5.97 22.81 -21.81
N LEU A 330 -7.17 22.46 -21.33
CA LEU A 330 -7.78 23.07 -20.15
C LEU A 330 -7.98 22.05 -19.02
N TYR A 331 -7.61 22.44 -17.81
CA TYR A 331 -7.70 21.63 -16.59
C TYR A 331 -8.47 22.38 -15.51
N ALA A 332 -9.33 21.69 -14.76
CA ALA A 332 -10.10 22.25 -13.65
C ALA A 332 -9.52 21.79 -12.32
N LEU A 333 -9.29 22.73 -11.40
CA LEU A 333 -8.76 22.47 -10.06
C LEU A 333 -9.65 23.11 -9.00
N ALA A 334 -10.10 22.34 -8.03
CA ALA A 334 -10.80 22.86 -6.85
C ALA A 334 -9.87 22.87 -5.65
N VAL A 335 -9.77 24.01 -4.97
CA VAL A 335 -8.93 24.20 -3.80
C VAL A 335 -9.82 24.52 -2.59
N ASP A 336 -9.74 23.70 -1.55
CA ASP A 336 -10.65 23.71 -0.40
C ASP A 336 -10.27 24.71 0.70
N ALA A 337 -8.98 25.03 0.80
CA ALA A 337 -8.38 25.99 1.73
C ALA A 337 -7.32 26.83 0.98
N PRO A 338 -6.71 27.87 1.57
CA PRO A 338 -5.54 28.51 0.96
C PRO A 338 -4.42 27.49 0.69
N ARG A 339 -3.82 27.50 -0.51
CA ARG A 339 -2.74 26.57 -0.95
C ARG A 339 -1.70 27.28 -1.79
N THR A 340 -0.47 26.78 -1.83
CA THR A 340 0.49 27.06 -2.91
C THR A 340 0.28 26.07 -4.04
N LEU A 341 0.07 26.56 -5.26
CA LEU A 341 0.11 25.76 -6.47
C LEU A 341 1.52 25.83 -7.09
N ILE A 342 2.09 24.68 -7.45
CA ILE A 342 3.25 24.58 -8.33
C ILE A 342 2.80 23.85 -9.60
N LEU A 343 2.84 24.54 -10.74
CA LEU A 343 2.41 24.04 -12.04
C LEU A 343 3.62 24.02 -12.97
N GLU A 344 4.02 22.86 -13.48
CA GLU A 344 5.18 22.72 -14.35
C GLU A 344 4.86 21.87 -15.58
N THR A 345 5.27 22.32 -16.76
CA THR A 345 5.26 21.49 -17.98
C THR A 345 6.62 20.83 -18.21
N SER A 346 6.62 19.57 -18.67
CA SER A 346 7.84 18.83 -19.03
C SER A 346 7.57 17.75 -20.08
N ASP A 347 8.57 16.98 -20.48
CA ASP A 347 8.43 15.81 -21.35
C ASP A 347 8.19 14.50 -20.57
N GLY A 348 8.01 14.61 -19.24
CA GLY A 348 7.87 13.46 -18.32
C GLY A 348 9.16 12.68 -18.09
N GLN A 349 10.30 13.13 -18.63
CA GLN A 349 11.64 12.52 -18.48
C GLN A 349 12.66 13.53 -17.92
N GLY A 350 12.19 14.66 -17.38
CA GLY A 350 13.04 15.74 -16.85
C GLY A 350 13.61 16.68 -17.92
N GLY A 351 13.08 16.64 -19.14
CA GLY A 351 13.36 17.58 -20.22
C GLY A 351 12.12 18.39 -20.60
N CYS A 352 12.23 19.16 -21.68
CA CYS A 352 11.16 20.01 -22.19
C CYS A 352 10.82 19.64 -23.63
N PRO A 353 9.56 19.32 -23.96
CA PRO A 353 9.18 18.85 -25.28
C PRO A 353 9.24 19.98 -26.32
N ASP A 354 8.86 21.20 -25.95
CA ASP A 354 9.04 22.46 -26.69
C ASP A 354 8.60 23.64 -25.78
N ASP A 355 8.59 24.86 -26.31
CA ASP A 355 8.20 26.13 -25.66
C ASP A 355 6.68 26.18 -25.33
N THR A 356 6.34 25.99 -24.06
CA THR A 356 4.95 25.96 -23.52
C THR A 356 4.60 27.24 -22.79
N ARG A 357 3.32 27.53 -22.58
CA ARG A 357 2.85 28.55 -21.63
C ARG A 357 1.75 28.03 -20.75
N ILE A 358 1.75 28.43 -19.47
CA ILE A 358 0.71 28.16 -18.50
C ILE A 358 -0.02 29.46 -18.16
N PHE A 359 -1.35 29.44 -18.14
CA PHE A 359 -2.19 30.45 -17.51
C PHE A 359 -3.04 29.81 -16.41
N LEU A 360 -3.08 30.46 -15.25
CA LEU A 360 -3.97 30.11 -14.14
C LEU A 360 -5.07 31.15 -14.06
N TYR A 361 -6.33 30.73 -14.17
CA TYR A 361 -7.52 31.57 -14.07
C TYR A 361 -8.31 31.24 -12.81
N ALA A 362 -8.87 32.27 -12.16
CA ALA A 362 -9.91 32.06 -11.15
C ALA A 362 -11.23 31.75 -11.85
N VAL A 363 -12.06 30.86 -11.31
CA VAL A 363 -13.40 30.54 -11.83
C VAL A 363 -14.45 31.30 -11.03
N ASN A 364 -15.36 31.99 -11.72
CA ASN A 364 -16.44 32.74 -11.09
C ASN A 364 -17.49 31.80 -10.48
N PRO A 365 -18.32 32.26 -9.52
CA PRO A 365 -19.37 31.42 -8.91
C PRO A 365 -20.42 30.86 -9.88
N ASP A 366 -20.56 31.46 -11.06
CA ASP A 366 -21.44 30.98 -12.14
C ASP A 366 -20.77 29.93 -13.06
N GLY A 367 -19.55 29.49 -12.73
CA GLY A 367 -18.77 28.51 -13.47
C GLY A 367 -17.95 29.07 -14.64
N THR A 368 -18.08 30.37 -14.95
CA THR A 368 -17.35 31.01 -16.06
C THR A 368 -15.89 31.30 -15.72
N ARG A 369 -15.01 31.29 -16.73
CA ARG A 369 -13.60 31.71 -16.58
C ARG A 369 -13.54 33.18 -16.13
N GLY A 370 -12.86 33.44 -15.02
CA GLY A 370 -12.59 34.76 -14.47
C GLY A 370 -11.26 35.33 -14.96
N GLY A 371 -10.66 36.23 -14.17
CA GLY A 371 -9.39 36.87 -14.50
C GLY A 371 -8.18 35.93 -14.37
N VAL A 372 -7.12 36.22 -15.13
CA VAL A 372 -5.81 35.59 -14.98
C VAL A 372 -5.25 35.90 -13.59
N VAL A 373 -4.98 34.86 -12.81
CA VAL A 373 -4.32 34.92 -11.49
C VAL A 373 -2.81 35.04 -11.67
N ALA A 374 -2.24 34.20 -12.53
CA ALA A 374 -0.84 34.23 -12.91
C ALA A 374 -0.61 33.47 -14.21
N SER A 375 0.54 33.67 -14.84
CA SER A 375 0.95 32.98 -16.05
C SER A 375 2.48 32.89 -16.11
N ASP A 376 2.99 31.89 -16.81
CA ASP A 376 4.43 31.68 -17.03
C ASP A 376 4.67 31.01 -18.40
N ASP A 377 5.78 31.33 -19.06
CA ASP A 377 6.15 30.77 -20.37
C ASP A 377 7.57 30.18 -20.45
N ASP A 378 8.49 30.49 -19.54
CA ASP A 378 9.87 29.98 -19.61
C ASP A 378 10.54 29.73 -18.25
N GLY A 379 9.77 29.68 -17.16
CA GLY A 379 10.31 29.55 -15.80
C GLY A 379 10.77 28.15 -15.41
N GLY A 380 10.39 27.12 -16.18
CA GLY A 380 10.63 25.71 -15.88
C GLY A 380 11.87 25.12 -16.55
N VAL A 381 11.92 23.79 -16.66
CA VAL A 381 13.04 23.12 -17.35
C VAL A 381 13.11 23.54 -18.82
N GLY A 382 14.27 24.03 -19.27
CA GLY A 382 14.45 24.45 -20.67
C GLY A 382 13.63 25.70 -21.02
N ASN A 383 12.69 25.57 -21.96
CA ASN A 383 11.74 26.62 -22.33
C ASN A 383 10.31 26.27 -21.86
N CYS A 384 10.18 25.34 -20.92
CA CYS A 384 8.88 24.97 -20.39
C CYS A 384 8.48 25.92 -19.28
N SER A 385 7.21 25.93 -18.92
CA SER A 385 6.67 26.84 -17.93
C SER A 385 6.75 26.24 -16.53
N LEU A 386 7.04 27.06 -15.52
CA LEU A 386 6.95 26.74 -14.10
C LEU A 386 6.31 27.91 -13.37
N LEU A 387 5.10 27.68 -12.84
CA LEU A 387 4.34 28.68 -12.12
C LEU A 387 4.16 28.26 -10.66
N THR A 388 4.69 29.06 -9.72
CA THR A 388 4.42 28.92 -8.28
C THR A 388 3.56 30.07 -7.77
N ARG A 389 2.43 29.77 -7.13
CA ARG A 389 1.50 30.79 -6.65
C ARG A 389 0.65 30.34 -5.46
N ASP A 390 0.60 31.17 -4.41
CA ASP A 390 -0.40 31.04 -3.36
C ASP A 390 -1.77 31.51 -3.85
N VAL A 391 -2.78 30.68 -3.60
CA VAL A 391 -4.17 30.89 -4.01
C VAL A 391 -5.11 30.66 -2.82
N PRO A 392 -6.17 31.47 -2.64
CA PRO A 392 -7.20 31.19 -1.65
C PRO A 392 -8.06 29.97 -2.05
N ALA A 393 -8.88 29.49 -1.12
CA ALA A 393 -9.92 28.49 -1.43
C ALA A 393 -10.82 28.97 -2.57
N GLY A 394 -11.09 28.11 -3.54
CA GLY A 394 -11.85 28.45 -4.74
C GLY A 394 -11.67 27.46 -5.88
N ALA A 395 -12.39 27.69 -6.97
CA ALA A 395 -12.23 26.94 -8.23
C ALA A 395 -11.29 27.69 -9.18
N TYR A 396 -10.40 26.95 -9.82
CA TYR A 396 -9.40 27.46 -10.75
C TYR A 396 -9.42 26.66 -12.05
N GLU A 397 -8.98 27.31 -13.12
CA GLU A 397 -8.75 26.67 -14.41
C GLU A 397 -7.32 26.93 -14.85
N ILE A 398 -6.64 25.87 -15.31
CA ILE A 398 -5.28 25.93 -15.85
C ILE A 398 -5.40 25.73 -17.35
N GLU A 399 -4.82 26.66 -18.11
CA GLU A 399 -4.67 26.57 -19.56
C GLU A 399 -3.20 26.32 -19.88
N VAL A 400 -2.94 25.34 -20.74
CA VAL A 400 -1.62 25.09 -21.30
C VAL A 400 -1.70 25.25 -22.81
N ASP A 401 -0.87 26.13 -23.35
CA ASP A 401 -0.74 26.34 -24.80
C ASP A 401 0.73 26.37 -25.25
N GLY A 402 0.95 26.45 -26.57
CA GLY A 402 2.29 26.59 -27.14
C GLY A 402 2.65 28.06 -27.31
N PHE A 403 3.84 28.47 -26.86
CA PHE A 403 4.32 29.83 -27.10
C PHE A 403 4.35 30.12 -28.61
N ALA A 404 3.80 31.26 -29.01
CA ALA A 404 3.62 31.63 -30.42
C ALA A 404 2.83 30.61 -31.26
N ALA A 405 1.82 29.96 -30.66
CA ALA A 405 0.87 29.05 -31.32
C ALA A 405 1.52 27.79 -31.92
N ARG A 406 2.57 27.28 -31.29
CA ARG A 406 3.20 26.00 -31.67
C ARG A 406 2.29 24.82 -31.35
N ALA A 407 2.48 23.74 -32.11
CA ALA A 407 1.88 22.44 -31.81
C ALA A 407 2.82 21.65 -30.90
N ILE A 408 2.28 21.01 -29.86
CA ILE A 408 3.04 20.13 -28.97
C ILE A 408 2.35 18.77 -28.97
N ALA A 409 3.03 17.76 -29.52
CA ALA A 409 2.46 16.43 -29.68
C ALA A 409 2.24 15.69 -28.36
N ALA A 410 3.09 15.95 -27.36
CA ALA A 410 2.97 15.41 -26.02
C ALA A 410 3.74 16.28 -25.02
N TYR A 411 3.16 16.49 -23.84
CA TYR A 411 3.81 17.05 -22.67
C TYR A 411 3.21 16.43 -21.39
N THR A 412 3.84 16.68 -20.26
CA THR A 412 3.35 16.35 -18.92
C THR A 412 3.18 17.64 -18.12
N LEU A 413 1.96 17.90 -17.61
CA LEU A 413 1.69 18.93 -16.60
C LEU A 413 1.78 18.30 -15.22
N SER A 414 2.74 18.72 -14.42
CA SER A 414 2.81 18.42 -13.00
C SER A 414 2.09 19.51 -12.20
N VAL A 415 1.15 19.11 -11.34
CA VAL A 415 0.37 19.99 -10.48
C VAL A 415 0.56 19.57 -9.03
N GLN A 416 1.28 20.40 -8.26
CA GLN A 416 1.43 20.21 -6.81
C GLN A 416 0.55 21.22 -6.08
N VAL A 417 -0.27 20.71 -5.14
CA VAL A 417 -1.15 21.51 -4.28
C VAL A 417 -0.63 21.37 -2.85
N LEU A 418 -0.03 22.43 -2.33
CA LEU A 418 0.72 22.40 -1.07
C LEU A 418 0.16 23.43 -0.07
N LEU A 419 0.37 23.25 1.23
CA LEU A 419 0.04 24.29 2.23
C LEU A 419 0.93 25.53 2.02
N PRO A 420 0.43 26.78 2.08
CA PRO A 420 1.29 27.96 1.95
C PRO A 420 2.45 27.92 2.93
N LEU A 421 3.62 28.41 2.53
CA LEU A 421 4.76 28.46 3.45
C LEU A 421 4.36 29.31 4.66
N ASN A 422 4.36 28.70 5.84
CA ASN A 422 3.92 29.33 7.07
C ASN A 422 4.86 28.94 8.23
N PRO A 423 5.98 29.68 8.40
CA PRO A 423 6.82 29.53 9.58
C PRO A 423 6.00 29.90 10.82
N VAL A 424 6.11 29.12 11.89
CA VAL A 424 5.37 29.42 13.12
C VAL A 424 5.75 30.78 13.70
N ASP A 425 4.77 31.51 14.24
CA ASP A 425 4.95 32.82 14.84
C ASP A 425 5.98 32.81 15.99
N TYR A 426 5.91 31.81 16.87
CA TYR A 426 6.85 31.65 17.98
C TYR A 426 7.00 30.20 18.41
N CYS A 427 8.20 29.82 18.86
CA CYS A 427 8.42 28.55 19.54
C CYS A 427 9.63 28.62 20.48
N ARG A 428 9.76 27.65 21.40
CA ARG A 428 10.88 27.55 22.37
C ARG A 428 11.06 26.13 22.89
N LEU A 429 12.30 25.69 23.11
CA LEU A 429 12.60 24.51 23.93
C LEU A 429 12.28 24.84 25.40
N GLN A 430 11.41 24.06 26.03
CA GLN A 430 10.97 24.33 27.40
C GLN A 430 11.69 23.46 28.43
N PHE A 431 11.90 22.18 28.13
CA PHE A 431 12.55 21.23 29.04
C PHE A 431 13.09 19.99 28.28
N PRO A 432 14.19 19.37 28.72
CA PRO A 432 15.17 19.93 29.63
C PRO A 432 15.98 21.05 28.96
N LEU A 433 16.43 22.02 29.75
CA LEU A 433 17.41 23.03 29.31
C LEU A 433 18.85 22.59 29.63
N ASP A 434 19.00 21.76 30.65
CA ASP A 434 20.25 21.15 31.11
C ASP A 434 19.88 19.83 31.80
N ALA A 435 20.44 18.70 31.36
CA ALA A 435 20.21 17.40 31.98
C ALA A 435 21.33 16.38 31.69
N GLU A 436 21.62 15.56 32.70
CA GLU A 436 22.31 14.28 32.51
C GLU A 436 21.27 13.19 32.26
N VAL A 437 21.43 12.40 31.20
CA VAL A 437 20.51 11.34 30.78
C VAL A 437 21.25 10.03 30.57
N ALA A 438 20.59 8.91 30.79
CA ALA A 438 21.19 7.60 30.56
C ALA A 438 21.13 7.20 29.08
N VAL A 439 22.24 6.68 28.54
CA VAL A 439 22.28 6.07 27.20
C VAL A 439 21.26 4.92 27.14
N ASP A 440 20.61 4.76 25.98
CA ASP A 440 19.56 3.77 25.71
C ASP A 440 18.31 3.84 26.60
N VAL A 441 18.16 4.89 27.39
CA VAL A 441 16.98 5.13 28.24
C VAL A 441 16.18 6.31 27.69
N PRO A 442 14.87 6.14 27.43
CA PRO A 442 14.06 7.23 26.92
C PRO A 442 13.85 8.32 27.98
N PHE A 443 13.95 9.58 27.56
CA PHE A 443 13.61 10.74 28.37
C PHE A 443 12.73 11.71 27.57
N ASP A 444 12.00 12.58 28.27
CA ASP A 444 11.05 13.48 27.65
C ASP A 444 11.64 14.86 27.42
N ALA A 445 11.54 15.33 26.18
CA ALA A 445 11.74 16.73 25.81
C ALA A 445 10.37 17.38 25.57
N PHE A 446 10.26 18.66 25.93
CA PHE A 446 9.06 19.48 25.81
C PHE A 446 9.39 20.78 25.10
N GLY A 447 8.55 21.16 24.14
CA GLY A 447 8.68 22.37 23.36
C GLY A 447 7.37 23.13 23.36
N ILE A 448 7.43 24.45 23.31
CA ILE A 448 6.28 25.32 23.21
C ILE A 448 6.21 25.93 21.81
N VAL A 449 5.00 26.07 21.28
CA VAL A 449 4.71 26.71 20.00
C VAL A 449 3.49 27.64 20.11
N TYR A 450 3.55 28.74 19.37
CA TYR A 450 2.44 29.66 19.14
C TYR A 450 2.32 29.88 17.64
N GLU A 451 1.09 29.74 17.15
CA GLU A 451 0.71 30.06 15.78
C GLU A 451 -0.72 30.61 15.76
N GLU A 452 -0.88 31.85 15.29
CA GLU A 452 -2.18 32.53 15.27
C GLU A 452 -3.22 31.71 14.49
N GLY A 453 -4.38 31.47 15.10
CA GLY A 453 -5.46 30.70 14.50
C GLY A 453 -5.27 29.17 14.56
N ILE A 454 -4.16 28.66 15.08
CA ILE A 454 -3.96 27.22 15.36
C ILE A 454 -3.91 26.95 16.85
N THR A 455 -2.92 27.49 17.57
CA THR A 455 -2.66 27.18 18.99
C THR A 455 -3.44 28.06 19.96
N ASP A 456 -4.12 29.09 19.45
CA ASP A 456 -4.86 30.08 20.24
C ASP A 456 -6.36 29.77 20.36
N ARG A 457 -6.78 28.54 19.99
CA ARG A 457 -8.20 28.14 19.95
C ARG A 457 -8.69 27.71 21.34
N SER A 458 -7.81 27.20 22.19
CA SER A 458 -8.14 26.83 23.57
C SER A 458 -6.97 27.03 24.55
N ASP A 459 -7.22 26.75 25.84
CA ASP A 459 -6.15 26.72 26.86
C ASP A 459 -5.44 25.34 26.90
N ALA A 460 -5.95 24.34 26.17
CA ALA A 460 -5.35 23.01 26.06
C ALA A 460 -4.60 22.89 24.74
N ALA A 461 -3.69 21.91 24.61
CA ALA A 461 -2.96 21.68 23.37
C ALA A 461 -3.92 21.42 22.19
N ASP A 462 -3.93 22.31 21.20
CA ASP A 462 -4.79 22.27 20.02
C ASP A 462 -4.10 21.48 18.89
N ALA A 463 -4.54 20.24 18.66
CA ALA A 463 -4.01 19.42 17.57
C ALA A 463 -4.49 19.93 16.19
N ASP A 464 -3.58 20.03 15.23
CA ASP A 464 -3.86 20.42 13.84
C ASP A 464 -2.88 19.70 12.89
N ASP A 465 -3.39 19.12 11.80
CA ASP A 465 -2.59 18.31 10.87
C ASP A 465 -1.48 19.14 10.16
N ALA A 466 -1.64 20.47 10.09
CA ALA A 466 -0.63 21.36 9.54
C ALA A 466 0.51 21.67 10.52
N LEU A 467 0.26 21.51 11.83
CA LEU A 467 1.21 21.83 12.90
C LEU A 467 1.98 20.58 13.32
N ILE A 468 3.27 20.52 12.95
CA ILE A 468 4.17 19.42 13.27
C ILE A 468 5.27 19.95 14.20
N GLY A 469 5.49 19.26 15.32
CA GLY A 469 6.60 19.54 16.24
C GLY A 469 7.61 18.39 16.25
N GLN A 470 8.90 18.71 16.24
CA GLN A 470 9.98 17.73 16.38
C GLN A 470 11.00 18.19 17.41
N ALA A 471 11.39 17.29 18.31
CA ALA A 471 12.55 17.49 19.17
C ALA A 471 13.78 16.90 18.47
N GLY A 472 14.90 17.60 18.52
CA GLY A 472 16.13 17.16 17.88
C GLY A 472 17.34 17.31 18.78
N TYR A 473 18.30 16.41 18.60
CA TYR A 473 19.59 16.46 19.28
C TYR A 473 20.74 16.36 18.29
N GLY A 474 21.86 17.01 18.60
CA GLY A 474 23.04 17.04 17.74
C GLY A 474 24.31 17.50 18.45
N PRO A 475 25.41 17.77 17.73
CA PRO A 475 26.68 18.17 18.33
C PRO A 475 26.58 19.50 19.10
N PRO A 476 27.22 19.64 20.28
CA PRO A 476 27.26 20.88 21.04
C PRO A 476 27.80 22.06 20.22
N GLY A 477 27.16 23.23 20.34
CA GLY A 477 27.59 24.46 19.67
C GLY A 477 27.40 24.46 18.14
N SER A 478 26.67 23.50 17.59
CA SER A 478 26.33 23.45 16.16
C SER A 478 24.97 24.09 15.86
N ASP A 479 24.78 24.52 14.62
CA ASP A 479 23.48 24.97 14.10
C ASP A 479 22.76 23.78 13.44
N PRO A 480 21.50 23.47 13.81
CA PRO A 480 20.69 22.42 13.20
C PRO A 480 20.21 22.71 11.76
N VAL A 481 20.19 23.97 11.33
CA VAL A 481 19.71 24.32 9.98
C VAL A 481 20.65 23.74 8.94
N ASP A 482 20.11 22.92 8.03
CA ASP A 482 20.86 22.21 6.98
C ASP A 482 22.04 21.36 7.50
N ASN A 483 21.88 20.77 8.70
CA ASN A 483 22.91 19.97 9.35
C ASN A 483 22.45 18.54 9.61
N ASP A 484 22.92 17.61 8.78
CA ASP A 484 22.60 16.18 8.84
C ASP A 484 23.15 15.47 10.10
N ALA A 485 23.96 16.14 10.93
CA ALA A 485 24.42 15.59 12.21
C ALA A 485 23.36 15.67 13.32
N TRP A 486 22.24 16.36 13.07
CA TRP A 486 21.11 16.42 14.00
C TRP A 486 20.10 15.32 13.71
N THR A 487 19.71 14.60 14.76
CA THR A 487 18.62 13.61 14.73
C THR A 487 17.34 14.26 15.20
N TRP A 488 16.24 14.09 14.46
CA TRP A 488 14.92 14.63 14.78
C TRP A 488 13.92 13.52 15.08
N VAL A 489 13.11 13.72 16.10
CA VAL A 489 12.06 12.80 16.54
C VAL A 489 10.74 13.54 16.60
N ASP A 490 9.70 12.96 16.01
CA ASP A 490 8.34 13.50 16.03
C ASP A 490 7.83 13.63 17.47
N GLY A 491 7.29 14.80 17.77
CA GLY A 491 6.63 15.13 19.01
C GLY A 491 5.12 15.17 18.85
N GLU A 492 4.42 14.92 19.94
CA GLU A 492 2.95 14.95 19.99
C GLU A 492 2.46 16.09 20.88
N PRO A 493 1.30 16.70 20.58
CA PRO A 493 0.69 17.69 21.47
C PRO A 493 0.50 17.09 22.88
N ASN A 494 0.91 17.80 23.93
CA ASN A 494 0.78 17.32 25.30
C ASN A 494 -0.66 17.55 25.83
N PRO A 495 -1.47 16.50 26.02
CA PRO A 495 -2.87 16.66 26.42
C PRO A 495 -3.02 17.17 27.87
N GLY A 496 -1.96 17.12 28.67
CA GLY A 496 -1.93 17.62 30.05
C GLY A 496 -1.60 19.10 30.18
N TRP A 497 -1.34 19.79 29.07
CA TRP A 497 -1.02 21.21 29.06
C TRP A 497 -2.24 22.10 29.34
N ASP A 498 -2.05 23.14 30.15
CA ASP A 498 -3.03 24.17 30.48
C ASP A 498 -2.32 25.53 30.40
N ALA A 499 -2.35 26.12 29.21
CA ALA A 499 -1.66 27.34 28.83
C ALA A 499 -2.08 28.53 29.72
N GLY A 500 -3.40 28.64 29.96
CA GLY A 500 -4.00 29.67 30.81
C GLY A 500 -3.54 29.57 32.27
N ALA A 501 -3.49 28.37 32.85
CA ALA A 501 -3.00 28.17 34.22
C ALA A 501 -1.50 28.46 34.37
N ARG A 502 -0.73 28.35 33.28
CA ARG A 502 0.73 28.59 33.24
C ARG A 502 1.09 30.05 32.94
N GLY A 503 0.11 30.88 32.60
CA GLY A 503 0.34 32.30 32.29
C GLY A 503 0.93 32.53 30.89
N GLU A 504 0.86 31.53 30.02
CA GLU A 504 1.23 31.60 28.61
C GLU A 504 -0.01 31.27 27.75
N PRO A 505 -1.11 32.05 27.87
CA PRO A 505 -2.34 31.77 27.12
C PRO A 505 -2.03 31.76 25.62
N ASN A 506 -2.66 30.84 24.88
CA ASN A 506 -2.54 30.62 23.44
C ASN A 506 -1.31 29.80 22.97
N ASN A 507 -0.41 29.42 23.87
CA ASN A 507 0.73 28.59 23.53
C ASN A 507 0.40 27.12 23.75
N ASP A 508 0.82 26.25 22.83
CA ASP A 508 0.71 24.80 22.97
C ASP A 508 2.05 24.16 23.33
N GLU A 509 2.01 23.12 24.16
CA GLU A 509 3.17 22.33 24.54
C GLU A 509 3.15 20.98 23.80
N TYR A 510 4.28 20.61 23.20
CA TYR A 510 4.53 19.32 22.56
C TYR A 510 5.53 18.52 23.39
N ARG A 511 5.42 17.20 23.32
CA ARG A 511 6.28 16.23 24.01
C ARG A 511 6.85 15.23 23.02
N ALA A 512 8.16 15.02 23.07
CA ALA A 512 8.84 13.94 22.34
C ALA A 512 9.65 13.08 23.31
N ALA A 513 9.66 11.77 23.09
CA ALA A 513 10.51 10.84 23.84
C ALA A 513 11.80 10.60 23.03
N LEU A 514 12.94 11.02 23.58
CA LEU A 514 14.25 10.91 22.95
C LEU A 514 15.06 9.77 23.57
N ILE A 515 15.91 9.14 22.76
CA ILE A 515 16.89 8.14 23.18
C ILE A 515 18.24 8.55 22.58
N LEU A 516 19.28 8.66 23.42
CA LEU A 516 20.66 8.83 22.99
C LEU A 516 21.35 7.46 23.07
N ASP A 517 22.03 7.07 22.00
CA ASP A 517 22.63 5.74 21.80
C ASP A 517 24.14 5.69 22.08
N ALA A 518 24.74 6.84 22.42
CA ALA A 518 26.14 6.96 22.76
C ALA A 518 26.34 7.94 23.93
N GLU A 519 27.41 7.70 24.69
CA GLU A 519 27.88 8.62 25.72
C GLU A 519 28.46 9.89 25.09
N GLY A 520 28.23 11.04 25.72
CA GLY A 520 28.81 12.32 25.30
C GLY A 520 27.92 13.53 25.57
N ASP A 521 28.41 14.69 25.15
CA ASP A 521 27.67 15.95 25.23
C ASP A 521 26.86 16.18 23.95
N TYR A 522 25.62 16.63 24.09
CA TYR A 522 24.69 16.92 23.01
C TYR A 522 24.01 18.29 23.20
N ALA A 523 23.69 18.94 22.08
CA ALA A 523 22.76 20.06 22.03
C ALA A 523 21.33 19.54 21.78
N LEU A 524 20.34 20.17 22.39
CA LEU A 524 18.91 19.88 22.25
C LEU A 524 18.18 21.12 21.69
N ALA A 525 17.24 20.90 20.79
CA ALA A 525 16.38 21.94 20.23
C ALA A 525 15.00 21.38 19.90
N TRP A 526 14.03 22.28 19.70
CA TRP A 526 12.79 21.96 19.03
C TRP A 526 12.74 22.62 17.66
N ARG A 527 11.96 22.05 16.75
CA ARG A 527 11.52 22.75 15.55
C ARG A 527 10.03 22.51 15.32
N PHE A 528 9.37 23.51 14.77
CA PHE A 528 7.94 23.43 14.45
C PHE A 528 7.68 23.91 13.02
N SER A 529 6.63 23.35 12.43
CA SER A 529 6.13 23.69 11.11
C SER A 529 4.63 23.87 11.20
N ALA A 530 4.07 24.95 10.62
CA ALA A 530 2.62 25.15 10.49
C ALA A 530 2.13 24.97 9.04
N ASP A 531 2.93 24.33 8.19
CA ASP A 531 2.65 24.08 6.78
C ASP A 531 2.86 22.61 6.37
N GLY A 532 2.75 21.69 7.33
CA GLY A 532 2.89 20.24 7.09
C GLY A 532 4.32 19.82 6.80
N GLY A 533 5.32 20.52 7.36
CA GLY A 533 6.74 20.19 7.27
C GLY A 533 7.49 20.82 6.09
N ARG A 534 6.91 21.79 5.38
CA ARG A 534 7.55 22.46 4.23
C ARG A 534 8.52 23.54 4.67
N SER A 535 8.22 24.24 5.75
CA SER A 535 9.11 25.16 6.44
C SER A 535 9.20 24.81 7.92
N TRP A 536 10.35 25.11 8.51
CA TRP A 536 10.66 24.79 9.90
C TRP A 536 11.23 26.01 10.60
N THR A 537 10.63 26.38 11.73
CA THR A 537 11.21 27.32 12.68
C THR A 537 11.90 26.51 13.77
N VAL A 538 13.21 26.71 13.92
CA VAL A 538 14.00 26.08 14.99
C VAL A 538 14.02 26.99 16.22
N CYS A 539 13.92 26.39 17.39
CA CYS A 539 13.76 27.07 18.67
C CYS A 539 14.77 26.54 19.68
N ASP A 540 15.56 27.45 20.24
CA ASP A 540 16.46 27.17 21.34
C ASP A 540 15.77 27.30 22.71
N GLY A 541 16.53 27.08 23.79
CA GLY A 541 16.06 27.12 25.17
C GLY A 541 16.14 28.50 25.82
N GLY A 542 16.71 29.50 25.14
CA GLY A 542 16.85 30.87 25.62
C GLY A 542 15.61 31.70 25.31
N ASP A 543 15.64 32.43 24.20
CA ASP A 543 14.51 33.25 23.74
C ASP A 543 13.67 32.56 22.64
N GLY A 544 13.98 31.29 22.35
CA GLY A 544 13.20 30.46 21.47
C GLY A 544 13.49 30.78 20.01
N SER A 545 12.48 31.19 19.25
CA SER A 545 12.63 31.61 17.86
C SER A 545 12.78 33.13 17.68
N THR A 546 12.74 33.91 18.76
CA THR A 546 12.64 35.39 18.71
C THR A 546 13.82 36.05 17.99
N ASN A 547 15.02 35.51 18.15
CA ASN A 547 16.24 35.98 17.48
C ASN A 547 16.80 34.96 16.47
N GLY A 548 16.03 33.89 16.19
CA GLY A 548 16.45 32.69 15.47
C GLY A 548 17.43 31.83 16.28
N TYR A 549 17.46 30.53 16.04
CA TYR A 549 18.27 29.59 16.83
C TYR A 549 19.71 30.07 17.12
N GLN A 550 20.07 30.15 18.40
CA GLN A 550 21.45 30.41 18.84
C GLN A 550 22.07 29.13 19.42
N PRO A 551 23.20 28.63 18.88
CA PRO A 551 23.87 27.44 19.42
C PRO A 551 24.28 27.56 20.89
N ALA A 552 24.45 28.79 21.39
CA ALA A 552 24.80 29.05 22.79
C ALA A 552 23.60 28.94 23.76
N ASP A 553 22.37 29.03 23.24
CA ASP A 553 21.13 28.97 24.01
C ASP A 553 20.41 27.62 23.84
N ALA A 554 21.03 26.67 23.11
CA ALA A 554 20.55 25.32 22.97
C ALA A 554 20.46 24.59 24.33
N GLY A 555 19.56 23.63 24.46
CA GLY A 555 19.54 22.77 25.63
C GLY A 555 20.84 21.94 25.70
N ALA A 556 21.40 21.79 26.89
CA ALA A 556 22.60 21.00 27.13
C ALA A 556 22.22 19.61 27.65
N LEU A 557 22.69 18.56 27.01
CA LEU A 557 22.52 17.19 27.45
C LEU A 557 23.87 16.52 27.62
N THR A 558 24.02 15.74 28.69
CA THR A 558 25.16 14.83 28.87
C THR A 558 24.61 13.41 28.97
N ALA A 559 24.86 12.61 27.94
CA ALA A 559 24.50 11.20 27.93
C ALA A 559 25.57 10.40 28.66
N VAL A 560 25.21 9.59 29.64
CA VAL A 560 26.13 8.76 30.44
C VAL A 560 25.66 7.30 30.48
N ILE A 561 26.60 6.36 30.58
CA ILE A 561 26.24 4.95 30.84
C ILE A 561 25.93 4.80 32.34
N PRO A 562 24.71 4.39 32.74
CA PRO A 562 24.36 4.31 34.15
C PRO A 562 25.12 3.17 34.86
N PRO A 563 25.50 3.36 36.14
CA PRO A 563 26.11 2.28 36.93
C PRO A 563 25.15 1.10 37.10
N ARG A 564 25.69 -0.13 37.07
CA ARG A 564 24.91 -1.36 37.26
C ARG A 564 25.65 -2.39 38.11
N THR A 565 24.93 -3.38 38.63
CA THR A 565 25.52 -4.51 39.35
C THR A 565 26.46 -5.29 38.42
N PRO A 566 27.64 -5.76 38.90
CA PRO A 566 28.55 -6.62 38.15
C PRO A 566 27.87 -7.90 37.65
N LEU A 567 28.24 -8.34 36.46
CA LEU A 567 27.99 -9.69 35.98
C LEU A 567 29.26 -10.54 36.13
N ALA A 568 29.12 -11.87 36.01
CA ALA A 568 30.24 -12.79 36.06
C ALA A 568 31.31 -12.45 35.00
N GLY A 569 32.55 -12.33 35.45
CA GLY A 569 33.71 -11.94 34.63
C GLY A 569 33.90 -10.43 34.41
N GLU A 570 33.03 -9.56 34.94
CA GLU A 570 33.18 -8.10 34.77
C GLU A 570 33.95 -7.42 35.89
N LEU A 571 33.91 -7.99 37.10
CA LEU A 571 34.72 -7.56 38.23
C LEU A 571 35.75 -8.64 38.52
N VAL A 572 37.01 -8.36 38.22
CA VAL A 572 38.08 -9.36 38.15
C VAL A 572 39.12 -9.11 39.23
N ILE A 573 39.53 -10.15 39.98
CA ILE A 573 40.67 -10.10 40.90
C ILE A 573 41.96 -10.10 40.07
N THR A 574 42.78 -9.07 40.26
CA THR A 574 43.98 -8.87 39.42
C THR A 574 45.29 -8.88 40.20
N GLU A 575 45.26 -8.60 41.51
CA GLU A 575 46.48 -8.60 42.33
C GLU A 575 46.14 -8.96 43.79
N ILE A 576 46.98 -9.77 44.43
CA ILE A 576 46.78 -10.26 45.80
C ILE A 576 48.09 -10.17 46.57
N MET A 577 48.12 -9.43 47.67
CA MET A 577 49.20 -9.44 48.65
C MET A 577 48.83 -10.34 49.82
N GLN A 578 49.28 -11.59 49.75
CA GLN A 578 48.96 -12.66 50.72
C GLN A 578 50.05 -12.89 51.78
N ASN A 579 51.26 -12.34 51.58
CA ASN A 579 52.40 -12.60 52.48
C ASN A 579 53.36 -11.40 52.56
N PRO A 580 52.93 -10.28 53.14
CA PRO A 580 53.78 -9.10 53.32
C PRO A 580 54.94 -9.36 54.29
N ILE A 581 56.06 -8.65 54.11
CA ILE A 581 57.21 -8.72 55.00
C ILE A 581 57.48 -7.41 55.73
N ALA A 582 58.17 -7.56 56.87
CA ALA A 582 58.56 -6.48 57.75
C ALA A 582 59.12 -5.26 56.97
N PRO A 583 58.68 -4.03 57.31
CA PRO A 583 58.04 -3.67 58.58
C PRO A 583 56.51 -3.84 58.63
N ILE A 584 55.88 -4.32 57.54
CA ILE A 584 54.43 -4.53 57.47
C ILE A 584 54.18 -6.04 57.60
N ASP A 585 53.48 -6.47 58.65
CA ASP A 585 53.14 -7.89 58.86
C ASP A 585 51.73 -8.21 58.32
N ASP A 586 51.39 -9.50 58.28
CA ASP A 586 50.10 -10.00 57.78
C ASP A 586 48.90 -9.32 58.45
N ALA A 587 49.02 -8.93 59.73
CA ALA A 587 47.93 -8.27 60.47
C ALA A 587 47.53 -6.91 59.89
N VAL A 588 48.39 -6.31 59.06
CA VAL A 588 48.17 -5.02 58.43
C VAL A 588 48.31 -5.11 56.91
N GLY A 589 49.36 -5.73 56.38
CA GLY A 589 49.82 -5.56 55.00
C GLY A 589 49.12 -6.34 53.90
N GLU A 590 48.10 -7.14 54.23
CA GLU A 590 47.31 -7.89 53.25
C GLU A 590 46.31 -7.00 52.50
N TRP A 591 46.19 -7.21 51.20
CA TRP A 591 45.26 -6.51 50.33
C TRP A 591 44.96 -7.29 49.04
N VAL A 592 43.84 -6.96 48.41
CA VAL A 592 43.35 -7.53 47.15
C VAL A 592 42.95 -6.39 46.23
N GLU A 593 43.27 -6.51 44.94
CA GLU A 593 42.90 -5.57 43.90
C GLU A 593 41.85 -6.16 42.96
N LEU A 594 40.79 -5.37 42.72
CA LEU A 594 39.73 -5.66 41.78
C LEU A 594 39.79 -4.70 40.60
N TYR A 595 39.43 -5.17 39.42
CA TYR A 595 39.40 -4.40 38.19
C TYR A 595 38.02 -4.49 37.53
N ASN A 596 37.48 -3.37 37.05
CA ASN A 596 36.27 -3.36 36.24
C ASN A 596 36.61 -3.61 34.76
N ALA A 597 36.46 -4.87 34.35
CA ALA A 597 36.57 -5.31 32.96
C ALA A 597 35.26 -5.14 32.15
N GLY A 598 34.17 -4.76 32.81
CA GLY A 598 32.87 -4.58 32.18
C GLY A 598 32.79 -3.35 31.27
N PRO A 599 31.78 -3.29 30.37
CA PRO A 599 31.57 -2.17 29.46
C PRO A 599 30.91 -0.93 30.11
N ALA A 600 30.67 -0.95 31.42
CA ALA A 600 29.92 0.08 32.14
C ALA A 600 30.51 0.30 33.55
N PRO A 601 30.27 1.46 34.18
CA PRO A 601 30.55 1.63 35.60
C PRO A 601 29.80 0.58 36.44
N LEU A 602 30.47 -0.01 37.42
CA LEU A 602 29.92 -1.06 38.28
C LEU A 602 29.57 -0.51 39.66
N GLN A 603 28.32 -0.71 40.09
CA GLN A 603 27.87 -0.45 41.45
C GLN A 603 28.24 -1.63 42.34
N LEU A 604 29.10 -1.39 43.34
CA LEU A 604 29.69 -2.43 44.17
C LEU A 604 28.99 -2.63 45.52
N GLN A 605 28.01 -1.79 45.87
CA GLN A 605 27.25 -2.00 47.10
C GLN A 605 26.58 -3.38 47.10
N GLY A 606 26.87 -4.18 48.12
CA GLY A 606 26.38 -5.55 48.29
C GLY A 606 27.28 -6.64 47.71
N VAL A 607 28.30 -6.29 46.91
CA VAL A 607 29.31 -7.25 46.44
C VAL A 607 30.06 -7.83 47.65
N VAL A 608 30.35 -9.12 47.59
CA VAL A 608 31.00 -9.86 48.67
C VAL A 608 32.32 -10.44 48.19
N LEU A 609 33.38 -10.20 48.97
CA LEU A 609 34.63 -10.94 48.88
C LEU A 609 34.59 -12.05 49.93
N ALA A 610 34.65 -13.31 49.51
CA ALA A 610 34.49 -14.49 50.36
C ALA A 610 35.68 -15.43 50.24
N ASP A 611 35.94 -16.18 51.31
CA ASP A 611 36.89 -17.29 51.33
C ASP A 611 36.28 -18.54 50.66
N ASP A 612 37.05 -19.24 49.81
CA ASP A 612 36.60 -20.46 49.09
C ASP A 612 36.39 -21.66 50.03
N ALA A 613 37.15 -21.73 51.12
CA ALA A 613 37.14 -22.88 52.04
C ALA A 613 36.15 -22.71 53.21
N THR A 614 35.83 -21.47 53.59
CA THR A 614 35.19 -21.11 54.85
C THR A 614 34.06 -20.10 54.62
N ALA A 615 32.83 -20.61 54.56
CA ALA A 615 31.62 -19.79 54.41
C ALA A 615 31.37 -18.72 55.50
N ALA A 616 32.19 -18.68 56.55
CA ALA A 616 32.13 -17.68 57.62
C ALA A 616 33.07 -16.48 57.41
N GLU A 617 34.09 -16.60 56.56
CA GLU A 617 35.04 -15.53 56.26
C GLU A 617 34.59 -14.80 54.99
N ARG A 618 33.95 -13.63 55.18
CA ARG A 618 33.30 -12.85 54.12
C ARG A 618 33.36 -11.36 54.47
N PHE A 619 33.71 -10.53 53.49
CA PHE A 619 33.66 -9.07 53.57
C PHE A 619 32.62 -8.54 52.58
N ILE A 620 31.63 -7.79 53.08
CA ILE A 620 30.56 -7.20 52.27
C ILE A 620 30.87 -5.72 52.06
N ILE A 621 30.85 -5.27 50.81
CA ILE A 621 30.97 -3.85 50.48
C ILE A 621 29.62 -3.17 50.77
N ASP A 622 29.49 -2.51 51.92
CA ASP A 622 28.26 -1.78 52.29
C ASP A 622 28.24 -0.33 51.77
N ALA A 623 29.36 0.14 51.21
CA ALA A 623 29.49 1.48 50.65
C ALA A 623 28.76 1.62 49.31
N ASP A 624 28.07 2.74 49.12
CA ASP A 624 27.59 3.18 47.81
C ASP A 624 28.82 3.63 46.98
N LEU A 625 29.35 2.69 46.20
CA LEU A 625 30.63 2.80 45.53
C LEU A 625 30.48 2.37 44.08
N VAL A 626 30.76 3.29 43.17
CA VAL A 626 30.82 3.02 41.74
C VAL A 626 32.28 2.92 41.29
N LEU A 627 32.64 1.80 40.69
CA LEU A 627 33.93 1.60 40.03
C LEU A 627 33.77 1.87 38.54
N ALA A 628 34.43 2.90 38.01
CA ALA A 628 34.32 3.24 36.60
C ALA A 628 34.90 2.12 35.71
N GLN A 629 34.53 2.12 34.44
CA GLN A 629 35.08 1.16 33.47
C GLN A 629 36.61 1.30 33.38
N GLY A 630 37.33 0.18 33.49
CA GLY A 630 38.78 0.16 33.40
C GLY A 630 39.52 0.68 34.65
N ASP A 631 38.80 1.02 35.72
CA ASP A 631 39.40 1.45 36.99
C ASP A 631 39.65 0.28 37.94
N TYR A 632 40.55 0.53 38.91
CA TYR A 632 41.00 -0.42 39.92
C TYR A 632 40.50 -0.04 41.31
N LEU A 633 40.23 -1.06 42.12
CA LEU A 633 39.82 -0.94 43.52
C LEU A 633 40.72 -1.79 44.41
N VAL A 634 41.36 -1.16 45.40
CA VAL A 634 42.11 -1.88 46.43
C VAL A 634 41.29 -2.00 47.70
N ILE A 635 41.13 -3.24 48.17
CA ILE A 635 40.57 -3.57 49.48
C ILE A 635 41.72 -4.07 50.35
N ALA A 636 41.91 -3.50 51.54
CA ALA A 636 43.02 -3.84 52.43
C ALA A 636 42.56 -4.27 53.83
N ARG A 637 43.40 -5.00 54.58
CA ARG A 637 43.05 -5.53 55.91
C ARG A 637 43.00 -4.51 57.05
N ALA A 638 43.72 -3.40 56.94
CA ALA A 638 43.83 -2.45 58.05
C ALA A 638 43.91 -0.99 57.58
N PRO A 639 43.40 -0.04 58.39
CA PRO A 639 43.41 1.38 58.02
C PRO A 639 44.82 1.98 57.95
N ASP A 640 45.78 1.43 58.70
CA ASP A 640 47.18 1.88 58.67
C ASP A 640 47.86 1.59 57.31
N VAL A 641 47.28 0.68 56.51
CA VAL A 641 47.68 0.41 55.12
C VAL A 641 47.50 1.63 54.23
N GLN A 642 46.54 2.53 54.53
CA GLN A 642 46.33 3.77 53.75
C GLN A 642 47.57 4.67 53.66
N SER A 643 48.53 4.49 54.58
CA SER A 643 49.79 5.25 54.57
C SER A 643 50.86 4.67 53.63
N PHE A 644 50.66 3.45 53.13
CA PHE A 644 51.61 2.70 52.30
C PHE A 644 51.01 2.23 50.97
N VAL A 645 49.69 2.16 50.88
CA VAL A 645 48.90 1.71 49.73
C VAL A 645 47.68 2.62 49.61
N PRO A 646 47.28 3.06 48.40
CA PRO A 646 46.03 3.79 48.19
C PRO A 646 44.82 2.83 48.31
N ALA A 647 44.50 2.40 49.54
CA ALA A 647 43.34 1.54 49.80
C ALA A 647 42.03 2.34 49.71
N THR A 648 41.10 1.87 48.88
CA THR A 648 39.77 2.47 48.73
C THR A 648 38.80 1.94 49.78
N LEU A 649 38.94 0.66 50.15
CA LEU A 649 38.16 0.01 51.20
C LEU A 649 39.06 -0.73 52.19
N VAL A 650 38.56 -0.92 53.41
CA VAL A 650 39.26 -1.65 54.47
C VAL A 650 38.33 -2.72 55.02
N TRP A 651 38.74 -4.00 54.95
CA TRP A 651 38.04 -5.09 55.63
C TRP A 651 38.53 -5.22 57.07
N ASP A 652 37.63 -5.47 58.02
CA ASP A 652 37.89 -5.40 59.47
C ASP A 652 38.53 -6.68 60.05
N GLY A 653 39.28 -7.42 59.23
CA GLY A 653 39.81 -8.74 59.56
C GLY A 653 38.78 -9.88 59.48
N SER A 654 37.62 -9.63 58.85
CA SER A 654 36.59 -10.63 58.52
C SER A 654 37.02 -11.66 57.47
N LEU A 655 38.14 -11.41 56.78
CA LEU A 655 38.83 -12.32 55.87
C LEU A 655 40.27 -12.52 56.35
N SER A 656 40.77 -13.74 56.22
CA SER A 656 42.19 -14.08 56.32
C SER A 656 42.71 -14.46 54.95
N LEU A 657 43.89 -13.97 54.55
CA LEU A 657 44.57 -14.49 53.36
C LEU A 657 45.64 -15.49 53.82
N GLY A 658 45.58 -16.72 53.35
CA GLY A 658 46.59 -17.73 53.64
C GLY A 658 47.87 -17.47 52.84
N ASN A 659 49.02 -17.38 53.50
CA ASN A 659 50.28 -17.07 52.82
C ASN A 659 50.67 -18.12 51.76
N ALA A 660 50.23 -19.37 51.95
CA ALA A 660 50.64 -20.55 51.19
C ALA A 660 49.53 -21.10 50.26
N VAL A 661 48.45 -21.62 50.84
CA VAL A 661 47.31 -22.19 50.09
C VAL A 661 46.05 -21.56 50.66
N ASP A 662 45.25 -20.94 49.80
CA ASP A 662 43.98 -20.32 50.13
C ASP A 662 43.25 -19.87 48.83
N GLY A 663 42.06 -19.30 48.92
CA GLY A 663 41.29 -18.87 47.76
C GLY A 663 40.19 -17.85 48.06
N LEU A 664 39.95 -16.98 47.10
CA LEU A 664 38.95 -15.92 47.15
C LEU A 664 37.89 -16.10 46.07
N ILE A 665 36.63 -15.82 46.44
CA ILE A 665 35.47 -15.78 45.55
C ILE A 665 34.86 -14.38 45.66
N LEU A 666 34.59 -13.75 44.51
CA LEU A 666 33.72 -12.59 44.42
C LEU A 666 32.29 -13.06 44.16
N GLU A 667 31.33 -12.54 44.92
CA GLU A 667 29.91 -12.84 44.77
C GLU A 667 29.08 -11.55 44.65
N ASP A 668 27.98 -11.62 43.91
CA ASP A 668 26.95 -10.56 43.93
C ASP A 668 26.13 -10.59 45.24
N ALA A 669 25.20 -9.64 45.38
CA ALA A 669 24.36 -9.53 46.57
C ALA A 669 23.41 -10.74 46.77
N GLU A 670 23.15 -11.49 45.69
CA GLU A 670 22.31 -12.69 45.67
C GLU A 670 23.11 -13.98 45.97
N GLY A 671 24.45 -13.90 46.00
CA GLY A 671 25.36 -15.03 46.21
C GLY A 671 25.72 -15.79 44.93
N ASN A 672 25.51 -15.20 43.74
CA ASN A 672 26.07 -15.74 42.52
C ASN A 672 27.53 -15.33 42.39
N GLU A 673 28.35 -16.25 41.92
CA GLU A 673 29.78 -15.98 41.71
C GLU A 673 30.01 -15.03 40.54
N LEU A 674 30.83 -14.01 40.80
CA LEU A 674 31.32 -13.04 39.83
C LEU A 674 32.70 -13.44 39.30
N ASP A 675 33.59 -13.89 40.19
CA ASP A 675 34.97 -14.25 39.87
C ASP A 675 35.61 -15.10 40.99
N ARG A 676 36.73 -15.78 40.72
CA ARG A 676 37.47 -16.55 41.74
C ARG A 676 38.98 -16.66 41.46
N VAL A 677 39.78 -16.74 42.53
CA VAL A 677 41.21 -17.07 42.46
C VAL A 677 41.57 -18.01 43.60
N ILE A 678 42.21 -19.14 43.31
CA ILE A 678 42.64 -20.14 44.31
C ILE A 678 44.14 -20.40 44.12
N TRP A 679 44.96 -20.07 45.12
CA TRP A 679 46.42 -20.25 45.06
C TRP A 679 46.88 -21.46 45.88
N ASP A 680 48.03 -22.02 45.49
CA ASP A 680 48.37 -23.40 45.79
C ASP A 680 49.84 -23.62 46.23
N ASN A 681 50.44 -22.63 46.91
CA ASN A 681 51.78 -22.68 47.49
C ASN A 681 52.86 -22.97 46.44
N GLY A 682 52.84 -22.20 45.34
CA GLY A 682 53.89 -22.28 44.33
C GLY A 682 53.74 -23.46 43.38
N VAL A 683 52.61 -24.17 43.40
CA VAL A 683 52.39 -25.32 42.51
C VAL A 683 51.99 -24.85 41.12
N THR A 684 51.06 -23.90 41.02
CA THR A 684 50.65 -23.25 39.77
C THR A 684 50.56 -21.73 39.90
N PHE A 685 50.22 -21.21 41.08
CA PHE A 685 50.26 -19.79 41.39
C PHE A 685 51.60 -19.43 42.07
N PRO A 686 52.13 -18.22 41.86
CA PRO A 686 53.34 -17.77 42.55
C PRO A 686 53.12 -17.76 44.07
N ASP A 687 54.16 -18.07 44.86
CA ASP A 687 54.12 -18.05 46.33
C ASP A 687 55.19 -17.07 46.87
N PRO A 688 55.00 -15.76 46.63
CA PRO A 688 55.97 -14.75 47.04
C PRO A 688 55.99 -14.51 48.55
N ASN A 689 57.10 -13.96 49.03
CA ASN A 689 57.26 -13.50 50.39
C ASN A 689 57.79 -12.07 50.36
N GLY A 690 56.90 -11.11 50.60
CA GLY A 690 57.15 -9.68 50.44
C GLY A 690 56.80 -9.14 49.06
N ALA A 691 56.02 -9.86 48.26
CA ALA A 691 55.51 -9.39 46.99
C ALA A 691 54.10 -9.92 46.78
N SER A 692 53.29 -9.22 45.99
CA SER A 692 51.98 -9.68 45.57
C SER A 692 52.11 -10.72 44.47
N MET A 693 51.11 -11.60 44.40
CA MET A 693 50.78 -12.30 43.16
C MET A 693 50.03 -11.30 42.28
N GLN A 694 50.50 -11.07 41.06
CA GLN A 694 49.84 -10.20 40.08
C GLN A 694 49.49 -10.98 38.82
N LEU A 695 48.31 -10.73 38.25
CA LEU A 695 47.97 -11.16 36.90
C LEU A 695 48.85 -10.39 35.90
N ASP A 696 49.41 -11.06 34.90
CA ASP A 696 50.31 -10.45 33.92
C ASP A 696 49.70 -9.21 33.26
N GLY A 697 50.30 -8.03 33.49
CA GLY A 697 49.81 -6.74 32.99
C GLY A 697 49.80 -6.59 31.46
N ARG A 698 50.30 -7.58 30.71
CA ARG A 698 50.16 -7.66 29.25
C ARG A 698 48.83 -8.27 28.80
N ARG A 699 48.09 -8.87 29.72
CA ARG A 699 46.80 -9.52 29.48
C ARG A 699 45.69 -8.55 29.79
N ASP A 700 44.64 -8.57 28.97
CA ASP A 700 43.38 -7.92 29.29
C ASP A 700 42.67 -8.75 30.38
N PRO A 701 42.48 -8.23 31.61
CA PRO A 701 41.85 -8.98 32.69
C PRO A 701 40.44 -9.47 32.36
N GLY A 702 39.70 -8.80 31.45
CA GLY A 702 38.38 -9.24 31.02
C GLY A 702 38.37 -10.37 29.99
N ALA A 703 39.53 -10.67 29.40
CA ALA A 703 39.66 -11.62 28.31
C ALA A 703 40.41 -12.91 28.70
N VAL A 704 40.95 -12.98 29.92
CA VAL A 704 41.71 -14.14 30.42
C VAL A 704 41.07 -14.71 31.67
N ASP A 705 41.15 -16.03 31.84
CA ASP A 705 40.71 -16.70 33.04
C ASP A 705 41.78 -16.55 34.13
N ASN A 706 41.53 -15.67 35.11
CA ASN A 706 42.43 -15.41 36.22
C ASN A 706 42.49 -16.57 37.24
N ALA A 707 41.71 -17.64 37.07
CA ALA A 707 41.88 -18.90 37.81
C ALA A 707 43.07 -19.72 37.30
N VAL A 708 43.71 -19.34 36.18
CA VAL A 708 44.88 -20.01 35.63
C VAL A 708 46.16 -19.41 36.22
N GLY A 709 46.77 -20.11 37.19
CA GLY A 709 47.98 -19.64 37.90
C GLY A 709 49.18 -19.29 37.00
N GLY A 710 49.30 -19.92 35.82
CA GLY A 710 50.36 -19.60 34.85
C GLY A 710 50.22 -18.23 34.17
N PHE A 711 49.13 -17.49 34.42
CA PHE A 711 49.01 -16.08 34.04
C PHE A 711 49.43 -15.12 35.16
N TRP A 712 49.78 -15.65 36.32
CA TRP A 712 50.21 -14.88 37.47
C TRP A 712 51.72 -14.94 37.66
N CYS A 713 52.29 -13.90 38.24
CA CYS A 713 53.68 -13.85 38.63
C CYS A 713 53.87 -13.06 39.92
N GLU A 714 55.07 -13.16 40.49
CA GLU A 714 55.51 -12.29 41.57
C GLU A 714 55.70 -10.86 41.05
N ALA A 715 55.11 -9.89 41.72
CA ALA A 715 55.29 -8.48 41.40
C ALA A 715 56.72 -8.01 41.70
N ASP A 716 57.25 -7.12 40.86
CA ASP A 716 58.63 -6.60 40.97
C ASP A 716 58.70 -5.09 41.24
N THR A 717 57.54 -4.43 41.34
CA THR A 717 57.44 -2.98 41.54
C THR A 717 57.37 -2.67 43.02
N ASN A 718 58.39 -1.99 43.55
CA ASN A 718 58.43 -1.65 44.96
C ASN A 718 57.38 -0.56 45.29
N TYR A 719 56.46 -0.84 46.21
CA TYR A 719 55.50 0.15 46.72
C TYR A 719 55.74 0.51 48.22
N THR A 720 56.54 -0.28 48.95
CA THR A 720 57.00 0.06 50.32
C THR A 720 58.45 -0.36 50.59
N ALA A 721 58.97 -0.10 51.79
CA ALA A 721 60.38 -0.33 52.16
C ALA A 721 60.94 -1.73 51.85
N GLU A 722 60.11 -2.78 51.75
CA GLU A 722 60.53 -4.13 51.33
C GLU A 722 59.39 -4.94 50.65
N ASN A 723 58.24 -4.32 50.30
CA ASN A 723 57.13 -5.01 49.63
C ASN A 723 56.93 -4.55 48.18
N PHE A 724 56.59 -5.49 47.30
CA PHE A 724 56.41 -5.29 45.85
C PHE A 724 54.96 -5.58 45.39
N GLY A 725 54.47 -4.80 44.43
CA GLY A 725 53.09 -4.76 43.97
C GLY A 725 52.71 -3.42 43.33
N THR A 726 51.54 -3.36 42.70
CA THR A 726 51.03 -2.18 41.97
C THR A 726 49.67 -1.69 42.46
N PRO A 727 49.41 -1.62 43.78
CA PRO A 727 48.05 -1.41 44.26
C PRO A 727 47.46 -0.06 43.82
N GLY A 728 46.28 -0.13 43.22
CA GLY A 728 45.51 0.98 42.65
C GLY A 728 45.97 1.38 41.25
N ALA A 729 46.80 0.58 40.60
CA ALA A 729 47.38 0.86 39.30
C ALA A 729 47.47 -0.43 38.45
N PRO A 730 47.56 -0.31 37.11
CA PRO A 730 47.72 -1.49 36.27
C PRO A 730 48.97 -2.31 36.64
N ASN A 731 48.77 -3.63 36.75
CA ASN A 731 49.86 -4.59 36.95
C ASN A 731 50.99 -4.41 35.95
N THR A 732 52.20 -4.70 36.39
CA THR A 732 53.34 -4.76 35.48
C THR A 732 53.32 -6.03 34.63
N ALA A 733 53.99 -5.97 33.48
CA ALA A 733 54.21 -7.15 32.66
C ALA A 733 54.98 -8.19 33.47
N CYS A 734 54.48 -9.44 33.49
CA CYS A 734 55.22 -10.52 34.12
C CYS A 734 56.63 -10.65 33.50
N PRO A 735 57.65 -10.98 34.31
CA PRO A 735 58.98 -11.25 33.80
C PRO A 735 58.92 -12.26 32.64
N PRO A 736 59.74 -12.08 31.59
CA PRO A 736 59.76 -13.06 30.51
C PRO A 736 60.09 -14.44 31.08
N PRO A 737 59.38 -15.49 30.64
CA PRO A 737 59.53 -16.81 31.23
C PRO A 737 60.97 -17.29 31.04
N ASP A 738 61.62 -17.82 32.09
CA ASP A 738 63.03 -18.18 32.04
C ASP A 738 63.28 -19.27 30.98
N PRO A 739 63.89 -18.91 29.84
CA PRO A 739 64.12 -19.87 28.77
C PRO A 739 65.13 -20.96 29.20
N ALA A 740 66.02 -20.67 30.17
CA ALA A 740 67.04 -21.60 30.61
C ALA A 740 66.45 -22.78 31.41
N ALA A 741 65.42 -22.54 32.23
CA ALA A 741 64.73 -23.58 33.00
C ALA A 741 64.05 -24.60 32.08
N VAL A 742 63.28 -24.13 31.09
CA VAL A 742 62.65 -25.00 30.08
C VAL A 742 63.71 -25.70 29.22
N GLN A 743 64.75 -24.97 28.79
CA GLN A 743 65.84 -25.56 28.01
C GLN A 743 66.52 -26.71 28.75
N ALA A 744 66.79 -26.56 30.05
CA ALA A 744 67.41 -27.62 30.84
C ALA A 744 66.55 -28.90 30.91
N LEU A 745 65.23 -28.75 30.97
CA LEU A 745 64.28 -29.88 30.94
C LEU A 745 64.23 -30.53 29.56
N LEU A 746 64.21 -29.74 28.48
CA LEU A 746 64.27 -30.25 27.10
C LEU A 746 65.57 -30.99 26.81
N ASP A 747 66.72 -30.45 27.23
CA ASP A 747 68.04 -31.06 27.08
C ASP A 747 68.11 -32.45 27.71
N ARG A 748 67.49 -32.60 28.88
CA ARG A 748 67.53 -33.83 29.67
C ARG A 748 66.69 -34.94 29.04
N ASP A 749 65.46 -34.63 28.62
CA ASP A 749 64.44 -35.66 28.33
C ASP A 749 63.89 -35.66 26.89
N CYS A 750 64.14 -34.60 26.11
CA CYS A 750 63.51 -34.42 24.79
C CYS A 750 64.52 -34.38 23.63
N ILE A 751 65.66 -33.68 23.76
CA ILE A 751 66.60 -33.45 22.65
C ILE A 751 67.15 -34.74 22.05
N GLY A 752 67.43 -35.76 22.86
CA GLY A 752 67.97 -37.03 22.37
C GLY A 752 67.10 -37.72 21.32
N CYS A 753 65.79 -37.45 21.31
CA CYS A 753 64.83 -37.97 20.32
C CYS A 753 64.37 -36.90 19.31
N HIS A 754 64.37 -35.61 19.68
CA HIS A 754 63.78 -34.51 18.92
C HIS A 754 64.79 -33.52 18.31
N GLY A 755 66.10 -33.75 18.46
CA GLY A 755 67.19 -32.96 17.88
C GLY A 755 67.29 -33.04 16.34
N GLY A 756 66.28 -32.53 15.65
CA GLY A 756 66.26 -32.29 14.20
C GLY A 756 65.40 -33.24 13.34
N SER A 757 64.81 -34.31 13.88
CA SER A 757 64.11 -35.34 13.07
C SER A 757 62.65 -35.64 13.48
N GLY A 758 62.12 -34.99 14.53
CA GLY A 758 60.88 -35.39 15.19
C GLY A 758 59.62 -34.57 14.88
N GLY A 759 59.65 -33.67 13.89
CA GLY A 759 58.50 -32.83 13.50
C GLY A 759 58.24 -31.58 14.35
N ILE A 760 58.92 -31.41 15.49
CA ILE A 760 59.05 -30.17 16.28
C ILE A 760 60.55 -30.08 16.65
N ASN A 761 61.21 -28.96 16.34
CA ASN A 761 62.62 -28.77 16.69
C ASN A 761 62.73 -28.26 18.14
N LEU A 762 63.16 -29.12 19.06
CA LEU A 762 63.29 -28.79 20.48
C LEU A 762 64.74 -28.53 20.91
N GLU A 763 65.67 -28.32 19.96
CA GLU A 763 67.08 -28.05 20.28
C GLU A 763 67.30 -26.72 21.00
N ASN A 764 66.37 -25.78 20.83
CA ASN A 764 66.39 -24.48 21.48
C ASN A 764 64.97 -24.11 21.88
N VAL A 765 64.78 -23.62 23.09
CA VAL A 765 63.51 -23.08 23.61
C VAL A 765 62.98 -21.92 22.75
N ALA A 766 63.87 -21.19 22.06
CA ALA A 766 63.49 -20.20 21.05
C ALA A 766 62.71 -20.79 19.85
N ASN A 767 62.67 -22.12 19.71
CA ASN A 767 61.85 -22.81 18.71
C ASN A 767 60.43 -23.14 19.23
N LEU A 768 60.14 -22.93 20.53
CA LEU A 768 58.81 -23.05 21.12
C LEU A 768 57.96 -21.80 20.84
N VAL A 769 57.80 -21.48 19.56
CA VAL A 769 57.00 -20.33 19.13
C VAL A 769 55.58 -20.73 18.76
N PRO A 770 54.57 -19.89 19.05
CA PRO A 770 53.19 -20.11 18.61
C PRO A 770 53.09 -20.23 17.08
N GLY A 771 52.11 -21.01 16.60
CA GLY A 771 51.84 -21.17 15.16
C GLY A 771 52.65 -22.26 14.43
N VAL A 772 53.61 -22.89 15.09
CA VAL A 772 54.25 -24.12 14.58
C VAL A 772 53.26 -25.28 14.74
N THR A 773 53.04 -26.09 13.71
CA THR A 773 52.23 -27.30 13.82
C THR A 773 53.10 -28.52 14.11
N ALA A 774 52.60 -29.40 14.97
CA ALA A 774 53.21 -30.69 15.21
C ALA A 774 52.99 -31.58 13.99
N GLY A 775 54.03 -31.77 13.18
CA GLY A 775 53.90 -32.23 11.78
C GLY A 775 53.16 -33.54 11.53
N ASN A 776 53.00 -34.38 12.54
CA ASN A 776 52.31 -35.66 12.43
C ASN A 776 50.82 -35.55 12.82
N SER A 777 50.48 -34.78 13.86
CA SER A 777 49.10 -34.60 14.34
C SER A 777 48.35 -33.47 13.65
N GLY A 778 49.05 -32.50 13.06
CA GLY A 778 48.46 -31.28 12.52
C GLY A 778 47.95 -30.31 13.58
N LEU A 779 48.16 -30.61 14.87
CA LEU A 779 47.78 -29.75 15.99
C LEU A 779 48.83 -28.64 16.21
N PRO A 780 48.44 -27.48 16.75
CA PRO A 780 49.39 -26.45 17.17
C PRO A 780 50.38 -27.03 18.19
N ALA A 781 51.67 -26.94 17.91
CA ALA A 781 52.74 -27.34 18.83
C ALA A 781 52.66 -26.52 20.12
N ILE A 782 52.41 -25.21 19.98
CA ILE A 782 52.22 -24.22 21.02
C ILE A 782 51.03 -23.35 20.65
N VAL A 783 50.09 -23.23 21.58
CA VAL A 783 49.03 -22.21 21.62
C VAL A 783 49.48 -21.21 22.68
N ALA A 784 49.76 -19.98 22.26
CA ALA A 784 50.24 -18.95 23.18
C ALA A 784 49.18 -18.68 24.27
N GLY A 785 49.60 -18.65 25.53
CA GLY A 785 48.65 -18.44 26.63
C GLY A 785 47.77 -19.64 26.94
N ASP A 786 47.95 -20.80 26.31
CA ASP A 786 47.17 -22.00 26.62
C ASP A 786 48.04 -23.26 26.54
N ALA A 787 48.67 -23.59 27.67
CA ALA A 787 49.47 -24.79 27.82
C ALA A 787 48.63 -26.06 27.59
N GLU A 788 47.39 -26.12 28.05
CA GLU A 788 46.58 -27.33 27.93
C GLU A 788 46.15 -27.60 26.48
N ALA A 789 45.92 -26.57 25.67
CA ALA A 789 45.69 -26.68 24.23
C ALA A 789 46.99 -26.90 23.42
N SER A 790 48.16 -26.65 24.02
CA SER A 790 49.46 -26.81 23.37
C SER A 790 49.86 -28.29 23.26
N TYR A 791 50.05 -28.76 22.02
CA TYR A 791 50.34 -30.18 21.78
C TYR A 791 51.64 -30.66 22.44
N LEU A 792 52.65 -29.78 22.58
CA LEU A 792 53.89 -30.10 23.30
C LEU A 792 53.60 -30.45 24.77
N TYR A 793 52.91 -29.55 25.48
CA TYR A 793 52.58 -29.75 26.89
C TYR A 793 51.70 -30.99 27.06
N ALA A 794 50.65 -31.14 26.23
CA ALA A 794 49.78 -32.30 26.27
C ALA A 794 50.52 -33.63 26.04
N LYS A 795 51.62 -33.62 25.27
CA LYS A 795 52.49 -34.79 25.06
C LYS A 795 53.30 -35.15 26.30
N LEU A 796 53.78 -34.14 27.04
CA LEU A 796 54.52 -34.30 28.29
C LEU A 796 53.58 -34.76 29.43
N ALA A 797 52.40 -34.13 29.53
CA ALA A 797 51.36 -34.46 30.50
C ALA A 797 50.63 -35.77 30.19
N GLY A 798 50.66 -36.24 28.93
CA GLY A 798 50.02 -37.48 28.48
C GLY A 798 48.53 -37.33 28.12
N THR A 799 48.03 -36.11 27.99
CA THR A 799 46.66 -35.75 27.61
C THR A 799 46.46 -35.61 26.10
N HIS A 800 47.53 -35.66 25.30
CA HIS A 800 47.54 -35.38 23.87
C HIS A 800 46.58 -36.22 23.00
N VAL A 801 46.15 -37.40 23.44
CA VAL A 801 45.16 -38.22 22.70
C VAL A 801 43.76 -37.58 22.77
N ALA A 802 43.43 -36.93 23.89
CA ALA A 802 42.16 -36.23 24.06
C ALA A 802 42.05 -35.01 23.12
N LEU A 803 43.18 -34.36 22.82
CA LEU A 803 43.27 -33.26 21.85
C LEU A 803 43.25 -33.71 20.37
N GLY A 804 43.04 -35.01 20.09
CA GLY A 804 43.08 -35.55 18.73
C GLY A 804 44.48 -35.96 18.24
N GLY A 805 45.46 -35.97 19.13
CA GLY A 805 46.81 -36.47 18.85
C GLY A 805 46.93 -38.00 18.85
N PHE A 806 48.10 -38.50 18.44
CA PHE A 806 48.39 -39.94 18.44
C PHE A 806 49.78 -40.28 18.97
N GLY A 807 50.03 -41.57 19.20
CA GLY A 807 51.30 -42.07 19.74
C GLY A 807 51.37 -42.03 21.27
N SER A 808 52.48 -42.49 21.83
CA SER A 808 52.70 -42.50 23.29
C SER A 808 53.04 -41.12 23.84
N ARG A 809 52.90 -40.94 25.17
CA ARG A 809 53.37 -39.76 25.91
C ARG A 809 54.89 -39.59 25.77
N MET A 810 55.39 -38.38 25.96
CA MET A 810 56.82 -38.08 26.04
C MET A 810 57.26 -37.99 27.52
N PRO A 811 58.46 -38.48 27.88
CA PRO A 811 59.40 -39.24 27.06
C PRO A 811 58.96 -40.70 26.84
N LEU A 812 59.35 -41.29 25.71
CA LEU A 812 58.97 -42.66 25.34
C LEU A 812 59.56 -43.70 26.31
N GLY A 813 58.71 -44.52 26.93
CA GLY A 813 59.13 -45.67 27.76
C GLY A 813 59.58 -45.32 29.18
N GLY A 814 59.49 -44.05 29.61
CA GLY A 814 59.82 -43.59 30.96
C GLY A 814 58.60 -43.37 31.87
N ALA A 815 58.85 -43.04 33.15
CA ALA A 815 57.84 -42.42 34.01
C ALA A 815 57.43 -41.05 33.40
N GLY A 816 56.18 -40.61 33.63
CA GLY A 816 55.77 -39.26 33.25
C GLY A 816 56.60 -38.21 33.99
N TRP A 817 56.63 -36.98 33.47
CA TRP A 817 57.29 -35.88 34.15
C TRP A 817 56.64 -35.61 35.51
N PRO A 818 57.40 -35.26 36.56
CA PRO A 818 56.88 -34.68 37.79
C PRO A 818 56.02 -33.45 37.51
N ALA A 819 54.97 -33.25 38.30
CA ALA A 819 54.06 -32.11 38.16
C ALA A 819 54.80 -30.76 38.18
N ALA A 820 55.77 -30.59 39.07
CA ALA A 820 56.58 -29.36 39.15
C ALA A 820 57.36 -29.06 37.86
N GLU A 821 57.78 -30.07 37.10
CA GLU A 821 58.51 -29.85 35.83
C GLU A 821 57.55 -29.62 34.65
N LEU A 822 56.36 -30.24 34.69
CA LEU A 822 55.29 -29.90 33.76
C LEU A 822 54.86 -28.44 33.94
N GLN A 823 54.78 -27.98 35.18
CA GLN A 823 54.40 -26.60 35.48
C GLN A 823 55.39 -25.61 34.88
N VAL A 824 56.70 -25.82 35.00
CA VAL A 824 57.71 -24.95 34.39
C VAL A 824 57.50 -24.78 32.87
N VAL A 825 57.05 -25.84 32.18
CA VAL A 825 56.70 -25.78 30.75
C VAL A 825 55.35 -25.09 30.53
N ALA A 826 54.38 -25.32 31.41
CA ALA A 826 53.07 -24.68 31.36
C ALA A 826 53.18 -23.17 31.55
N ASP A 827 53.88 -22.71 32.59
CA ASP A 827 54.15 -21.30 32.89
C ASP A 827 54.85 -20.61 31.73
N TYR A 828 55.84 -21.28 31.14
CA TYR A 828 56.53 -20.75 29.97
C TYR A 828 55.55 -20.51 28.82
N ILE A 829 54.71 -21.49 28.48
CA ILE A 829 53.73 -21.38 27.39
C ILE A 829 52.64 -20.34 27.71
N ASN A 830 52.16 -20.35 28.95
CA ASN A 830 51.11 -19.46 29.42
C ASN A 830 51.60 -18.01 29.48
N LEU A 831 52.89 -17.74 29.65
CA LEU A 831 53.45 -16.37 29.56
C LEU A 831 53.83 -15.95 28.13
N LEU A 832 53.68 -16.83 27.13
CA LEU A 832 53.82 -16.43 25.73
C LEU A 832 52.60 -15.60 25.30
N LEU A 833 52.87 -14.52 24.58
CA LEU A 833 51.84 -13.76 23.89
C LEU A 833 51.52 -14.39 22.53
N PRO A 834 50.28 -14.23 22.03
CA PRO A 834 49.97 -14.54 20.64
C PRO A 834 50.95 -13.81 19.70
N PRO A 835 51.19 -14.34 18.48
CA PRO A 835 51.89 -13.59 17.46
C PRO A 835 51.19 -12.23 17.29
N GLN A 836 51.93 -11.14 17.43
CA GLN A 836 51.42 -9.81 17.10
C GLN A 836 51.24 -9.77 15.57
N ASP A 837 50.03 -9.49 15.09
CA ASP A 837 49.78 -9.18 13.67
C ASP A 837 50.29 -7.79 13.29
#